data_AF-A0A388QSB2-F1
#
_entry.id   AF-A0A388QSB2-F1
#
_cell.length_a   1.000
_cell.length_b   1.000
_cell.length_c   1.000
_cell.angle_alpha   90.00
_cell.angle_beta   90.00
_cell.angle_gamma   90.00
#
_symmetry.space_group_name_H-M   'P 1'
#
loop_
_entity.id
_entity.type
_entity.pdbx_description
1 polymer ?
#
loop_
_entity_poly.entity_id
_entity_poly.type
_entity_poly.pdbx_seq_one_letter_code
_entity_poly.pdbx_strand_id
1 'polypeptide(L)'
;MTLNDAQGAKLGTWVVSAALTESLGAQPFTHAGKNFEVSLRRARVYHAFTVKLNQFTHEKYPGTNTPRRFASDVTVEDGGVTLRNFVISMNQPLRHGGATLFQSSFGNSREGKDITVLQVVRNPGAWIPYASVLIMSLGLLWHFGSSLFRFLAARAKATATLALLACVLPAQAAETAWDSQVFGEIPVQNAGRVQPIETLANGSLLQMRSRRELALTKLERVAFGQKPSTWTAEQRTDIFQEIPGLKDNQAVLDTLEIRPLPLHGGSLSAVDWLIEVAFRAHLARHLPTFRVDNPVVLRMTGRDPEKTKFASWDDILKHSKEISKAAEDARSRGQADRGAEDRAVIQLETAARQYALLSMTFIPGDLPPEIEPQQEYRAWFMTINRVLAEMAKNRDAQTGAAPAIDEELQKTVRSLVDRYQNFAREGSIHLVPPKVAGSQDEWDNLGAALLGTIQRDESRRDALGPEGIITRYANFCSAWRKGDNDGCLREAKAIRASLQDPMWSDRIASEAGFSRLQAFYWLLQAYFLALLATLVYWVSGKESVRSKTAVGLWVLFGLHTAALLYRMWLHGRPPVTNLYSSGIFVAWGGVALGVILERFWKNGIGAAAAAICGFLSLLVATTSASPGRTTSRASAPCSTRTSGWRPTSRS
;
A
#
# COMPACT_ATOMS: atom_id res chain seq x y z
N MET A 1 36.14 -22.47 -24.85
CA MET A 1 36.59 -22.07 -26.20
C MET A 1 38.11 -22.06 -26.20
N THR A 2 38.75 -22.74 -27.13
CA THR A 2 40.22 -22.74 -27.27
C THR A 2 40.59 -21.90 -28.50
N LEU A 3 41.55 -20.99 -28.35
CA LEU A 3 42.06 -20.21 -29.48
C LEU A 3 43.46 -20.70 -29.84
N ASN A 4 43.72 -20.77 -31.15
CA ASN A 4 45.02 -21.08 -31.72
C ASN A 4 45.44 -19.92 -32.63
N ASP A 5 46.74 -19.73 -32.83
CA ASP A 5 47.25 -18.80 -33.84
C ASP A 5 47.14 -19.38 -35.26
N ALA A 6 47.56 -18.58 -36.25
CA ALA A 6 47.53 -18.97 -37.66
C ALA A 6 48.48 -20.14 -38.00
N GLN A 7 49.46 -20.42 -37.14
CA GLN A 7 50.43 -21.51 -37.26
C GLN A 7 49.97 -22.77 -36.48
N GLY A 8 48.82 -22.71 -35.81
CA GLY A 8 48.23 -23.81 -35.05
C GLY A 8 48.71 -23.90 -33.60
N ALA A 9 49.51 -22.96 -33.10
CA ALA A 9 49.95 -22.93 -31.72
C ALA A 9 48.81 -22.48 -30.79
N LYS A 10 48.61 -23.21 -29.68
CA LYS A 10 47.52 -22.95 -28.73
C LYS A 10 47.78 -21.67 -27.93
N LEU A 11 46.93 -20.67 -28.12
CA LEU A 11 46.99 -19.37 -27.42
C LEU A 11 46.39 -19.43 -26.01
N GLY A 12 45.44 -20.34 -25.78
CA GLY A 12 44.81 -20.52 -24.47
C GLY A 12 43.42 -21.15 -24.56
N THR A 13 42.81 -21.35 -23.40
CA THR A 13 41.44 -21.86 -23.28
C THR A 13 40.65 -20.95 -22.34
N TRP A 14 39.55 -20.39 -22.84
CA TRP A 14 38.67 -19.47 -22.11
C TRP A 14 37.31 -20.12 -21.85
N VAL A 15 36.76 -19.85 -20.67
CA VAL A 15 35.37 -20.18 -20.36
C VAL A 15 34.49 -19.07 -20.91
N VAL A 16 33.58 -19.42 -21.80
CA VAL A 16 32.69 -18.43 -22.42
C VAL A 16 31.24 -18.80 -22.15
N SER A 17 30.51 -17.90 -21.51
CA SER A 17 29.06 -17.95 -21.39
C SER A 17 28.49 -16.54 -21.47
N ALA A 18 27.24 -16.41 -21.93
CA ALA A 18 26.58 -15.11 -22.02
C ALA A 18 26.46 -14.46 -20.62
N ALA A 19 26.07 -15.25 -19.61
CA ALA A 19 25.96 -14.78 -18.23
C ALA A 19 27.33 -14.32 -17.66
N LEU A 20 28.40 -15.07 -17.91
CA LEU A 20 29.74 -14.72 -17.42
C LEU A 20 30.24 -13.40 -18.05
N THR A 21 29.97 -13.20 -19.34
CA THR A 21 30.31 -11.97 -20.06
C THR A 21 29.51 -10.77 -19.54
N GLU A 22 28.21 -10.94 -19.28
CA GLU A 22 27.34 -9.88 -18.73
C GLU A 22 27.75 -9.48 -17.31
N SER A 23 28.21 -10.41 -16.48
CA SER A 23 28.60 -10.13 -15.09
C SER A 23 30.03 -9.61 -14.93
N LEU A 24 30.98 -10.09 -15.73
CA LEU A 24 32.42 -9.84 -15.50
C LEU A 24 33.10 -9.03 -16.62
N GLY A 25 32.46 -8.91 -17.79
CA GLY A 25 33.04 -8.30 -18.99
C GLY A 25 33.77 -9.31 -19.89
N ALA A 26 34.41 -8.80 -20.95
CA ALA A 26 35.20 -9.62 -21.85
C ALA A 26 36.55 -10.00 -21.20
N GLN A 27 37.08 -11.17 -21.55
CA GLN A 27 38.36 -11.65 -21.03
C GLN A 27 39.50 -11.16 -21.92
N PRO A 28 40.37 -10.25 -21.45
CA PRO A 28 41.47 -9.73 -22.25
C PRO A 28 42.61 -10.75 -22.34
N PHE A 29 43.34 -10.74 -23.46
CA PHE A 29 44.64 -11.40 -23.61
C PHE A 29 45.52 -10.63 -24.60
N THR A 30 46.84 -10.75 -24.45
CA THR A 30 47.80 -10.11 -25.35
C THR A 30 48.50 -11.18 -26.18
N HIS A 31 48.58 -10.97 -27.49
CA HIS A 31 49.34 -11.84 -28.39
C HIS A 31 49.95 -11.01 -29.53
N ALA A 32 51.21 -11.27 -29.88
CA ALA A 32 51.96 -10.55 -30.92
C ALA A 32 51.89 -9.00 -30.79
N GLY A 33 51.97 -8.49 -29.56
CA GLY A 33 51.92 -7.06 -29.27
C GLY A 33 50.55 -6.38 -29.42
N LYS A 34 49.48 -7.16 -29.66
CA LYS A 34 48.10 -6.67 -29.74
C LYS A 34 47.26 -7.21 -28.59
N ASN A 35 46.37 -6.37 -28.07
CA ASN A 35 45.40 -6.74 -27.05
C ASN A 35 44.10 -7.21 -27.73
N PHE A 36 43.64 -8.37 -27.32
CA PHE A 36 42.43 -9.02 -27.78
C PHE A 36 41.48 -9.26 -26.61
N GLU A 37 40.19 -9.34 -26.90
CA GLU A 37 39.17 -9.65 -25.89
C GLU A 37 38.31 -10.82 -26.37
N VAL A 38 38.05 -11.78 -25.48
CA VAL A 38 37.21 -12.95 -25.75
C VAL A 38 35.92 -12.83 -24.95
N SER A 39 34.78 -12.90 -25.64
CA SER A 39 33.46 -12.87 -25.01
C SER A 39 32.43 -13.66 -25.83
N LEU A 40 31.42 -14.21 -25.16
CA LEU A 40 30.24 -14.78 -25.81
C LEU A 40 29.06 -13.84 -25.59
N ARG A 41 28.52 -13.30 -26.67
CA ARG A 41 27.41 -12.33 -26.65
C ARG A 41 26.34 -12.72 -27.67
N ARG A 42 25.10 -12.26 -27.46
CA ARG A 42 24.06 -12.36 -28.48
C ARG A 42 24.46 -11.59 -29.74
N ALA A 43 24.09 -12.11 -30.91
CA ALA A 43 24.33 -11.43 -32.18
C ALA A 43 23.67 -10.04 -32.16
N ARG A 44 24.42 -9.01 -32.56
CA ARG A 44 23.89 -7.64 -32.68
C ARG A 44 23.22 -7.48 -34.05
N VAL A 45 22.02 -6.94 -34.05
CA VAL A 45 21.32 -6.51 -35.26
C VAL A 45 21.47 -5.01 -35.35
N TYR A 46 22.06 -4.53 -36.44
CA TYR A 46 22.26 -3.11 -36.69
C TYR A 46 21.06 -2.53 -37.44
N HIS A 47 20.62 -1.34 -37.04
CA HIS A 47 19.60 -0.58 -37.74
C HIS A 47 20.27 0.43 -38.70
N ALA A 48 19.51 0.91 -39.69
CA ALA A 48 19.99 1.89 -40.67
C ALA A 48 20.20 3.30 -40.08
N PHE A 49 19.76 3.54 -38.84
CA PHE A 49 19.86 4.81 -38.14
C PHE A 49 20.72 4.68 -36.87
N THR A 50 21.36 5.78 -36.48
CA THR A 50 22.13 5.91 -35.24
C THR A 50 21.34 6.70 -34.21
N VAL A 51 21.43 6.31 -32.94
CA VAL A 51 20.81 7.03 -31.82
C VAL A 51 21.90 7.48 -30.86
N LYS A 52 22.00 8.79 -30.64
CA LYS A 52 22.90 9.40 -29.66
C LYS A 52 22.09 9.87 -28.46
N LEU A 53 22.47 9.45 -27.26
CA LEU A 53 21.94 10.00 -26.01
C LEU A 53 22.60 11.37 -25.75
N ASN A 54 21.81 12.43 -25.74
CA ASN A 54 22.27 13.77 -25.39
C ASN A 54 22.26 13.96 -23.87
N GLN A 55 21.13 13.65 -23.23
CA GLN A 55 20.93 13.78 -21.79
C GLN A 55 19.94 12.75 -21.29
N PHE A 56 20.23 12.16 -20.13
CA PHE A 56 19.26 11.36 -19.38
C PHE A 56 18.75 12.20 -18.20
N THR A 57 17.43 12.22 -18.00
CA THR A 57 16.78 12.91 -16.88
C THR A 57 16.02 11.88 -16.06
N HIS A 58 16.26 11.85 -14.76
CA HIS A 58 15.54 11.01 -13.81
C HIS A 58 15.06 11.84 -12.62
N GLU A 59 13.74 11.87 -12.44
CA GLU A 59 13.06 12.49 -11.31
C GLU A 59 12.47 11.41 -10.42
N LYS A 60 12.56 11.61 -9.11
CA LYS A 60 11.96 10.72 -8.10
C LYS A 60 10.64 11.29 -7.57
N TYR A 61 9.78 10.44 -7.03
CA TYR A 61 8.64 10.92 -6.24
C TYR A 61 9.17 11.55 -4.94
N PRO A 62 8.68 12.74 -4.54
CA PRO A 62 9.04 13.35 -3.26
C PRO A 62 8.92 12.36 -2.11
N GLY A 63 9.92 12.32 -1.22
CA GLY A 63 9.94 11.42 -0.07
C GLY A 63 10.15 9.94 -0.37
N THR A 64 10.59 9.56 -1.58
CA THR A 64 10.89 8.15 -1.91
C THR A 64 12.09 8.01 -2.84
N ASN A 65 12.62 6.78 -2.92
CA ASN A 65 13.54 6.38 -3.97
C ASN A 65 12.86 5.89 -5.27
N THR A 66 11.53 6.01 -5.38
CA THR A 66 10.79 5.52 -6.54
C THR A 66 10.91 6.50 -7.71
N PRO A 67 11.26 6.04 -8.93
CA PRO A 67 11.30 6.90 -10.11
C PRO A 67 9.90 7.44 -10.44
N ARG A 68 9.75 8.77 -10.49
CA ARG A 68 8.56 9.49 -10.96
C ARG A 68 8.53 9.60 -12.47
N ARG A 69 9.66 9.97 -13.05
CA ARG A 69 9.83 10.17 -14.48
C ARG A 69 11.27 9.87 -14.83
N PHE A 70 11.47 9.11 -15.89
CA PHE A 70 12.77 8.97 -16.53
C PHE A 70 12.59 9.20 -18.03
N ALA A 71 13.50 9.98 -18.60
CA ALA A 71 13.43 10.43 -19.97
C ALA A 71 14.83 10.51 -20.58
N SER A 72 14.92 10.15 -21.85
CA SER A 72 16.15 10.23 -22.63
C SER A 72 15.96 11.24 -23.75
N ASP A 73 16.73 12.31 -23.71
CA ASP A 73 16.90 13.20 -24.85
C ASP A 73 17.86 12.55 -25.83
N VAL A 74 17.37 12.25 -27.04
CA VAL A 74 18.14 11.58 -28.08
C VAL A 74 18.18 12.38 -29.38
N THR A 75 19.30 12.26 -30.08
CA THR A 75 19.44 12.65 -31.48
C THR A 75 19.46 11.39 -32.34
N VAL A 76 18.63 11.34 -33.38
CA VAL A 76 18.64 10.25 -34.35
C VAL A 76 19.18 10.74 -35.69
N GLU A 77 20.14 10.01 -36.24
CA GLU A 77 20.78 10.29 -37.51
C GLU A 77 20.52 9.12 -38.47
N ASP A 78 19.91 9.41 -39.62
CA ASP A 78 19.53 8.42 -40.63
C ASP A 78 19.75 8.99 -42.04
N GLY A 79 20.81 8.54 -42.72
CA GLY A 79 21.05 8.84 -44.14
C GLY A 79 21.05 10.32 -44.55
N GLY A 80 21.36 11.25 -43.62
CA GLY A 80 21.33 12.70 -43.85
C GLY A 80 20.15 13.44 -43.19
N VAL A 81 19.17 12.72 -42.64
CA VAL A 81 18.10 13.28 -41.81
C VAL A 81 18.52 13.21 -40.34
N THR A 82 18.55 14.36 -39.66
CA THR A 82 18.83 14.43 -38.23
C THR A 82 17.60 14.88 -37.46
N LEU A 83 17.06 13.99 -36.63
CA LEU A 83 15.99 14.31 -35.69
C LEU A 83 16.63 14.66 -34.34
N ARG A 84 16.76 15.96 -34.06
CA ARG A 84 17.44 16.48 -32.87
C ARG A 84 16.48 16.58 -31.68
N ASN A 85 17.03 16.37 -30.49
CA ASN A 85 16.41 16.65 -29.19
C ASN A 85 15.04 16.00 -28.98
N PHE A 86 14.86 14.76 -29.44
CA PHE A 86 13.63 14.04 -29.18
C PHE A 86 13.67 13.43 -27.79
N VAL A 87 12.67 13.75 -26.97
CA VAL A 87 12.55 13.20 -25.62
C VAL A 87 11.75 11.90 -25.67
N ILE A 88 12.42 10.77 -25.45
CA ILE A 88 11.79 9.48 -25.21
C ILE A 88 11.45 9.38 -23.73
N SER A 89 10.18 9.23 -23.37
CA SER A 89 9.74 9.06 -21.99
C SER A 89 8.61 8.04 -21.86
N MET A 90 8.18 7.76 -20.62
CA MET A 90 7.03 6.88 -20.37
C MET A 90 5.81 7.35 -21.19
N ASN A 91 5.22 6.44 -21.97
CA ASN A 91 4.10 6.68 -22.90
C ASN A 91 4.39 7.59 -24.10
N GLN A 92 5.64 8.01 -24.31
CA GLN A 92 6.06 8.80 -25.48
C GLN A 92 7.26 8.13 -26.17
N PRO A 93 7.02 7.04 -26.93
CA PRO A 93 8.08 6.36 -27.66
C PRO A 93 8.49 7.12 -28.94
N LEU A 94 9.76 7.01 -29.31
CA LEU A 94 10.24 7.49 -30.62
C LEU A 94 9.93 6.44 -31.69
N ARG A 95 9.28 6.85 -32.78
CA ARG A 95 9.03 5.99 -33.94
C ARG A 95 9.85 6.48 -35.12
N HIS A 96 10.83 5.70 -35.54
CA HIS A 96 11.73 6.04 -36.65
C HIS A 96 12.19 4.77 -37.38
N GLY A 97 12.31 4.82 -38.71
CA GLY A 97 12.84 3.69 -39.50
C GLY A 97 12.11 2.35 -39.30
N GLY A 98 10.79 2.37 -39.08
CA GLY A 98 9.98 1.18 -38.81
C GLY A 98 10.19 0.55 -37.41
N ALA A 99 11.03 1.17 -36.57
CA ALA A 99 11.27 0.79 -35.19
C ALA A 99 10.57 1.76 -34.24
N THR A 100 10.12 1.24 -33.10
CA THR A 100 9.62 2.02 -31.98
C THR A 100 10.56 1.83 -30.80
N LEU A 101 11.17 2.92 -30.35
CA LEU A 101 12.07 2.95 -29.21
C LEU A 101 11.27 3.38 -27.98
N PHE A 102 11.11 2.46 -27.04
CA PHE A 102 10.49 2.70 -25.74
C PHE A 102 11.56 2.90 -24.68
N GLN A 103 11.34 3.88 -23.81
CA GLN A 103 12.11 3.98 -22.58
C GLN A 103 11.74 2.81 -21.66
N SER A 104 12.62 1.81 -21.52
CA SER A 104 12.30 0.57 -20.79
C SER A 104 12.90 0.51 -19.39
N SER A 105 14.11 1.03 -19.21
CA SER A 105 14.77 1.08 -17.91
C SER A 105 15.87 2.14 -17.90
N PHE A 106 16.58 2.24 -16.80
CA PHE A 106 17.79 3.03 -16.61
C PHE A 106 18.69 2.31 -15.60
N GLY A 107 19.93 2.75 -15.47
CA GLY A 107 20.87 2.20 -14.51
C GLY A 107 22.15 3.01 -14.46
N ASN A 108 23.19 2.44 -13.87
CA ASN A 108 24.51 3.04 -13.80
C ASN A 108 25.52 2.13 -14.51
N SER A 109 26.41 2.72 -15.29
CA SER A 109 27.60 2.06 -15.83
C SER A 109 28.52 1.62 -14.69
N ARG A 110 29.43 0.68 -14.99
CA ARG A 110 30.52 0.27 -14.08
C ARG A 110 31.41 1.45 -13.66
N GLU A 111 31.43 2.52 -14.47
CA GLU A 111 32.11 3.79 -14.19
C GLU A 111 31.25 4.82 -13.44
N GLY A 112 30.04 4.45 -12.99
CA GLY A 112 29.14 5.33 -12.24
C GLY A 112 28.36 6.35 -13.08
N LYS A 113 28.42 6.29 -14.41
CA LYS A 113 27.65 7.16 -15.31
C LYS A 113 26.22 6.63 -15.49
N ASP A 114 25.24 7.52 -15.48
CA ASP A 114 23.85 7.17 -15.78
C ASP A 114 23.72 6.59 -17.20
N ILE A 115 22.98 5.48 -17.31
CA ILE A 115 22.67 4.82 -18.58
C ILE A 115 21.16 4.77 -18.80
N THR A 116 20.77 4.96 -20.06
CA THR A 116 19.41 4.70 -20.51
C THR A 116 19.31 3.31 -21.12
N VAL A 117 18.19 2.62 -20.88
CA VAL A 117 17.88 1.37 -21.55
C VAL A 117 16.64 1.59 -22.41
N LEU A 118 16.82 1.46 -23.72
CA LEU A 118 15.76 1.58 -24.70
C LEU A 118 15.38 0.19 -25.24
N GLN A 119 14.09 -0.14 -25.20
CA GLN A 119 13.55 -1.31 -25.86
C GLN A 119 13.13 -0.96 -27.29
N VAL A 120 13.68 -1.68 -28.26
CA VAL A 120 13.39 -1.46 -29.68
C VAL A 120 12.42 -2.53 -30.18
N VAL A 121 11.25 -2.11 -30.68
CA VAL A 121 10.18 -3.01 -31.14
C VAL A 121 9.71 -2.61 -32.53
N ARG A 122 9.50 -3.59 -33.43
CA ARG A 122 8.73 -3.37 -34.67
C ARG A 122 7.25 -3.62 -34.37
N ASN A 123 6.41 -2.58 -34.46
CA ASN A 123 4.98 -2.68 -34.17
C ASN A 123 4.11 -2.09 -35.29
N PRO A 124 3.84 -2.85 -36.37
CA PRO A 124 2.97 -2.40 -37.45
C PRO A 124 1.49 -2.31 -37.02
N GLY A 125 1.09 -3.00 -35.96
CA GLY A 125 -0.29 -3.06 -35.44
C GLY A 125 -0.63 -2.01 -34.39
N ALA A 126 0.22 -0.99 -34.19
CA ALA A 126 0.05 -0.01 -33.12
C ALA A 126 -1.26 0.79 -33.18
N TRP A 127 -1.93 0.83 -34.34
CA TRP A 127 -3.21 1.51 -34.54
C TRP A 127 -4.44 0.64 -34.19
N ILE A 128 -4.28 -0.69 -34.13
CA ILE A 128 -5.37 -1.65 -33.92
C ILE A 128 -6.16 -1.35 -32.63
N PRO A 129 -5.53 -1.11 -31.46
CA PRO A 129 -6.28 -0.84 -30.23
C PRO A 129 -7.19 0.40 -30.34
N TYR A 130 -6.76 1.43 -31.06
CA TYR A 130 -7.55 2.64 -31.27
C TYR A 130 -8.77 2.36 -32.16
N ALA A 131 -8.57 1.60 -33.24
CA ALA A 131 -9.68 1.14 -34.08
C ALA A 131 -10.65 0.24 -33.28
N SER A 132 -10.16 -0.66 -32.42
CA SER A 132 -10.99 -1.49 -31.55
C SER A 132 -11.82 -0.69 -30.56
N VAL A 133 -11.23 0.33 -29.90
CA VAL A 133 -11.97 1.21 -29.00
C VAL A 133 -13.04 1.98 -29.76
N LEU A 134 -12.72 2.51 -30.94
CA LEU A 134 -13.70 3.22 -31.78
C LEU A 134 -14.88 2.30 -32.14
N ILE A 135 -14.61 1.09 -32.64
CA ILE A 135 -15.64 0.10 -32.99
C ILE A 135 -16.46 -0.28 -31.75
N MET A 136 -15.82 -0.52 -30.61
CA MET A 136 -16.49 -0.87 -29.37
C MET A 136 -17.37 0.28 -28.85
N SER A 137 -16.89 1.52 -28.90
CA SER A 137 -17.66 2.72 -28.54
C SER A 137 -18.87 2.88 -29.45
N LEU A 138 -18.72 2.69 -30.76
CA LEU A 138 -19.84 2.72 -31.71
C LEU A 138 -20.85 1.58 -31.43
N GLY A 139 -20.37 0.37 -31.13
CA GLY A 139 -21.20 -0.76 -30.77
C GLY A 139 -21.97 -0.57 -29.46
N LEU A 140 -21.32 -0.03 -28.42
CA LEU A 140 -21.96 0.35 -27.17
C LEU A 140 -22.98 1.46 -27.37
N LEU A 141 -22.65 2.48 -28.17
CA LEU A 141 -23.58 3.57 -28.50
C LEU A 141 -24.82 3.04 -29.22
N TRP A 142 -24.63 2.14 -30.19
CA TRP A 142 -25.72 1.47 -30.90
C TRP A 142 -26.56 0.59 -29.95
N HIS A 143 -25.90 -0.23 -29.12
CA HIS A 143 -26.57 -1.12 -28.20
C HIS A 143 -27.38 -0.35 -27.15
N PHE A 144 -26.78 0.65 -26.51
CA PHE A 144 -27.46 1.54 -25.57
C PHE A 144 -28.58 2.33 -26.25
N GLY A 145 -28.34 2.90 -27.43
CA GLY A 145 -29.37 3.58 -28.20
C GLY A 145 -30.57 2.68 -28.48
N SER A 146 -30.32 1.46 -28.99
CA SER A 146 -31.39 0.49 -29.29
C SER A 146 -32.12 -0.01 -28.05
N SER A 147 -31.43 -0.15 -26.91
CA SER A 147 -32.02 -0.54 -25.62
C SER A 147 -32.85 0.61 -25.05
N LEU A 148 -32.37 1.85 -25.17
CA LEU A 148 -33.06 3.06 -24.76
C LEU A 148 -34.36 3.26 -25.55
N PHE A 149 -34.34 3.10 -26.88
CA PHE A 149 -35.56 3.21 -27.71
C PHE A 149 -36.56 2.09 -27.42
N ARG A 150 -36.11 0.85 -27.21
CA ARG A 150 -36.99 -0.27 -26.82
C ARG A 150 -37.57 -0.12 -25.42
N PHE A 151 -36.79 0.40 -24.48
CA PHE A 151 -37.22 0.73 -23.11
C PHE A 151 -38.22 1.89 -23.08
N LEU A 152 -38.05 2.89 -23.96
CA LEU A 152 -39.00 3.99 -24.12
C LEU A 152 -40.34 3.54 -24.74
N ALA A 153 -40.32 2.53 -25.62
CA ALA A 153 -41.52 1.95 -26.22
C ALA A 153 -42.28 1.00 -25.28
N ALA A 154 -41.60 0.42 -24.28
CA ALA A 154 -42.19 -0.52 -23.33
C ALA A 154 -42.39 0.14 -21.95
N ARG A 155 -43.51 0.85 -21.78
CA ARG A 155 -44.04 1.13 -20.44
C ARG A 155 -45.50 0.71 -20.29
N ALA A 156 -45.66 -0.50 -19.75
CA ALA A 156 -46.76 -0.83 -18.85
C ALA A 156 -46.23 -1.78 -17.76
N LYS A 157 -46.21 -1.24 -16.52
CA LYS A 157 -46.08 -1.92 -15.23
C LYS A 157 -44.78 -2.72 -14.98
N ALA A 158 -43.94 -2.18 -14.11
CA ALA A 158 -43.03 -2.95 -13.28
C ALA A 158 -43.14 -2.45 -11.83
N THR A 159 -43.76 -3.26 -11.00
CA THR A 159 -43.70 -3.19 -9.54
C THR A 159 -42.30 -3.59 -9.07
N ALA A 160 -41.73 -2.84 -8.12
CA ALA A 160 -40.49 -3.21 -7.46
C ALA A 160 -40.72 -3.21 -5.95
N THR A 161 -40.52 -4.39 -5.36
CA THR A 161 -40.62 -4.69 -3.94
C THR A 161 -39.46 -4.02 -3.19
N LEU A 162 -39.80 -3.26 -2.14
CA LEU A 162 -38.87 -2.67 -1.19
C LEU A 162 -38.42 -3.73 -0.17
N ALA A 163 -37.12 -4.01 -0.13
CA ALA A 163 -36.48 -4.65 1.02
C ALA A 163 -35.01 -4.21 1.09
N LEU A 164 -34.76 -3.17 1.90
CA LEU A 164 -33.75 -3.13 2.98
C LEU A 164 -33.61 -1.67 3.44
N LEU A 165 -34.32 -1.34 4.51
CA LEU A 165 -33.89 -0.28 5.41
C LEU A 165 -33.46 -0.99 6.70
N ALA A 166 -32.16 -1.11 6.92
CA ALA A 166 -31.61 -1.46 8.20
C ALA A 166 -30.33 -0.65 8.44
N CYS A 167 -30.31 -0.02 9.61
CA CYS A 167 -29.17 0.60 10.30
C CYS A 167 -28.81 2.03 9.88
N VAL A 168 -29.54 3.00 10.43
CA VAL A 168 -28.94 4.27 10.87
C VAL A 168 -29.32 4.48 12.33
N LEU A 169 -28.40 4.13 13.22
CA LEU A 169 -28.20 4.88 14.45
C LEU A 169 -26.71 5.25 14.43
N PRO A 170 -26.34 6.54 14.48
CA PRO A 170 -25.02 6.87 15.00
C PRO A 170 -25.02 6.34 16.43
N ALA A 171 -24.11 5.41 16.73
CA ALA A 171 -23.84 5.05 18.11
C ALA A 171 -23.49 6.35 18.84
N GLN A 172 -24.36 6.76 19.76
CA GLN A 172 -24.07 7.85 20.68
C GLN A 172 -22.74 7.48 21.34
N ALA A 173 -21.72 8.32 21.12
CA ALA A 173 -20.42 8.12 21.70
C ALA A 173 -20.62 8.18 23.22
N ALA A 174 -20.55 7.02 23.88
CA ALA A 174 -20.33 6.97 25.30
C ALA A 174 -19.03 7.74 25.57
N GLU A 175 -19.03 8.62 26.56
CA GLU A 175 -17.84 9.32 27.00
C GLU A 175 -16.77 8.28 27.36
N THR A 176 -15.80 8.12 26.47
CA THR A 176 -14.66 7.26 26.73
C THR A 176 -13.61 8.05 27.48
N ALA A 177 -13.03 7.45 28.51
CA ALA A 177 -11.97 8.05 29.31
C ALA A 177 -10.69 8.36 28.49
N TRP A 178 -10.58 7.83 27.26
CA TRP A 178 -9.50 8.05 26.31
C TRP A 178 -10.06 8.56 24.97
N ASP A 179 -9.37 9.52 24.36
CA ASP A 179 -9.65 10.03 23.02
C ASP A 179 -8.53 9.63 22.05
N SER A 180 -8.80 8.63 21.21
CA SER A 180 -7.85 8.14 20.23
C SER A 180 -7.61 9.09 19.06
N GLN A 181 -8.44 10.15 18.91
CA GLN A 181 -8.25 11.16 17.85
C GLN A 181 -6.90 11.86 17.99
N VAL A 182 -6.46 12.13 19.21
CA VAL A 182 -5.20 12.85 19.44
C VAL A 182 -4.00 12.06 18.92
N PHE A 183 -4.01 10.74 19.07
CA PHE A 183 -2.99 9.87 18.49
C PHE A 183 -3.17 9.72 16.97
N GLY A 184 -4.42 9.61 16.50
CA GLY A 184 -4.74 9.50 15.07
C GLY A 184 -4.31 10.70 14.22
N GLU A 185 -4.24 11.89 14.80
CA GLU A 185 -3.84 13.13 14.11
C GLU A 185 -2.32 13.31 13.99
N ILE A 186 -1.51 12.43 14.60
CA ILE A 186 -0.06 12.46 14.46
C ILE A 186 0.33 12.14 13.00
N PRO A 187 1.18 12.96 12.35
CA PRO A 187 1.61 12.70 10.98
C PRO A 187 2.70 11.61 10.94
N VAL A 188 2.60 10.73 9.94
CA VAL A 188 3.61 9.72 9.60
C VAL A 188 3.79 9.68 8.09
N GLN A 189 4.97 9.28 7.61
CA GLN A 189 5.21 9.11 6.17
C GLN A 189 5.07 7.64 5.78
N ASN A 190 4.25 7.36 4.77
CA ASN A 190 4.11 6.04 4.17
C ASN A 190 4.12 6.16 2.65
N ALA A 191 4.96 5.37 1.99
CA ALA A 191 5.16 5.40 0.54
C ALA A 191 5.41 6.84 0.01
N GLY A 192 6.22 7.61 0.75
CA GLY A 192 6.58 9.00 0.46
C GLY A 192 5.55 10.06 0.81
N ARG A 193 4.32 9.68 1.16
CA ARG A 193 3.27 10.62 1.53
C ARG A 193 3.17 10.76 3.04
N VAL A 194 3.28 11.99 3.54
CA VAL A 194 2.92 12.33 4.92
C VAL A 194 1.39 12.29 5.04
N GLN A 195 0.88 11.48 5.96
CA GLN A 195 -0.54 11.28 6.22
C GLN A 195 -0.79 11.10 7.73
N PRO A 196 -2.00 11.39 8.25
CA PRO A 196 -2.28 11.12 9.65
C PRO A 196 -2.28 9.62 9.94
N ILE A 197 -1.88 9.23 11.15
CA ILE A 197 -1.99 7.84 11.65
C ILE A 197 -3.42 7.30 11.49
N GLU A 198 -4.44 8.14 11.64
CA GLU A 198 -5.84 7.76 11.42
C GLU A 198 -6.06 7.21 10.00
N THR A 199 -5.45 7.83 8.99
CA THR A 199 -5.56 7.34 7.60
C THR A 199 -4.80 6.04 7.41
N LEU A 200 -3.60 5.92 8.00
CA LEU A 200 -2.81 4.69 7.99
C LEU A 200 -3.59 3.53 8.63
N ALA A 201 -4.16 3.75 9.81
CA ALA A 201 -4.91 2.78 10.58
C ALA A 201 -6.18 2.33 9.83
N ASN A 202 -6.97 3.29 9.34
CA ASN A 202 -8.17 3.01 8.56
C ASN A 202 -7.86 2.22 7.29
N GLY A 203 -6.82 2.60 6.55
CA GLY A 203 -6.38 1.89 5.34
C GLY A 203 -5.93 0.46 5.64
N SER A 204 -5.15 0.29 6.71
CA SER A 204 -4.62 -1.02 7.11
C SER A 204 -5.71 -1.97 7.58
N LEU A 205 -6.61 -1.50 8.47
CA LEU A 205 -7.71 -2.34 8.95
C LEU A 205 -8.74 -2.61 7.86
N LEU A 206 -9.00 -1.66 6.96
CA LEU A 206 -9.83 -1.91 5.78
C LEU A 206 -9.22 -3.02 4.90
N GLN A 207 -7.89 -3.07 4.78
CA GLN A 207 -7.21 -4.11 4.02
C GLN A 207 -7.28 -5.48 4.72
N MET A 208 -7.15 -5.54 6.04
CA MET A 208 -7.14 -6.81 6.78
C MET A 208 -8.56 -7.33 7.06
N ARG A 209 -9.52 -6.42 7.27
CA ARG A 209 -10.85 -6.71 7.82
C ARG A 209 -12.02 -6.32 6.93
N SER A 210 -11.76 -5.58 5.84
CA SER A 210 -12.80 -4.96 5.01
C SER A 210 -13.72 -4.00 5.77
N ARG A 211 -13.29 -3.54 6.96
CA ARG A 211 -13.97 -2.55 7.78
C ARG A 211 -12.95 -1.61 8.40
N ARG A 212 -13.39 -0.42 8.79
CA ARG A 212 -12.61 0.59 9.51
C ARG A 212 -12.70 0.45 11.03
N GLU A 213 -13.28 -0.65 11.50
CA GLU A 213 -13.48 -0.91 12.91
C GLU A 213 -13.42 -2.42 13.24
N LEU A 214 -12.95 -2.64 14.45
CA LEU A 214 -12.84 -3.79 15.33
C LEU A 214 -14.15 -4.38 15.85
N ALA A 215 -15.27 -4.48 15.11
CA ALA A 215 -16.52 -5.06 15.63
C ALA A 215 -16.32 -6.46 16.27
N LEU A 216 -16.52 -6.58 17.58
CA LEU A 216 -16.34 -7.81 18.35
C LEU A 216 -17.68 -8.53 18.59
N THR A 217 -17.64 -9.86 18.74
CA THR A 217 -18.79 -10.67 19.20
C THR A 217 -19.14 -10.35 20.66
N LYS A 218 -20.31 -10.78 21.14
CA LYS A 218 -20.73 -10.53 22.53
C LYS A 218 -19.70 -11.08 23.54
N LEU A 219 -19.16 -12.27 23.28
CA LEU A 219 -18.17 -12.91 24.13
C LEU A 219 -16.81 -12.18 24.07
N GLU A 220 -16.34 -11.83 22.87
CA GLU A 220 -15.09 -11.07 22.70
C GLU A 220 -15.15 -9.68 23.35
N ARG A 221 -16.31 -9.01 23.35
CA ARG A 221 -16.49 -7.73 24.05
C ARG A 221 -16.29 -7.86 25.55
N VAL A 222 -16.71 -8.97 26.15
CA VAL A 222 -16.49 -9.26 27.57
C VAL A 222 -15.02 -9.62 27.78
N ALA A 223 -14.49 -10.52 26.96
CA ALA A 223 -13.11 -11.01 27.06
C ALA A 223 -12.05 -9.92 26.96
N PHE A 224 -12.26 -8.93 26.08
CA PHE A 224 -11.26 -7.89 25.85
C PHE A 224 -11.67 -6.52 26.39
N GLY A 225 -12.97 -6.26 26.56
CA GLY A 225 -13.49 -4.96 27.01
C GLY A 225 -13.78 -4.85 28.50
N GLN A 226 -13.69 -5.95 29.25
CA GLN A 226 -13.89 -5.98 30.71
C GLN A 226 -12.67 -6.57 31.41
N LYS A 227 -12.46 -6.20 32.67
CA LYS A 227 -11.38 -6.75 33.49
C LYS A 227 -11.62 -8.23 33.77
N PRO A 228 -10.62 -9.12 33.65
CA PRO A 228 -10.75 -10.54 33.99
C PRO A 228 -11.31 -10.84 35.39
N SER A 229 -11.04 -9.96 36.37
CA SER A 229 -11.60 -10.02 37.72
C SER A 229 -13.13 -9.85 37.79
N THR A 230 -13.73 -9.24 36.77
CA THR A 230 -15.17 -8.96 36.71
C THR A 230 -15.98 -10.02 35.97
N TRP A 231 -15.33 -11.00 35.33
CA TRP A 231 -16.01 -12.06 34.59
C TRP A 231 -16.74 -13.02 35.53
N THR A 232 -17.95 -13.43 35.16
CA THR A 232 -18.64 -14.53 35.84
C THR A 232 -17.95 -15.87 35.56
N ALA A 233 -18.21 -16.89 36.38
CA ALA A 233 -17.64 -18.23 36.20
C ALA A 233 -18.03 -18.86 34.84
N GLU A 234 -19.27 -18.62 34.40
CA GLU A 234 -19.79 -19.04 33.10
C GLU A 234 -19.04 -18.33 31.96
N GLN A 235 -18.97 -16.99 32.00
CA GLN A 235 -18.25 -16.20 31.00
C GLN A 235 -16.78 -16.63 30.89
N ARG A 236 -16.10 -16.83 32.02
CA ARG A 236 -14.70 -17.27 32.03
C ARG A 236 -14.52 -18.63 31.33
N THR A 237 -15.45 -19.55 31.55
CA THR A 237 -15.43 -20.88 30.91
C THR A 237 -15.61 -20.75 29.41
N ASP A 238 -16.62 -19.99 28.97
CA ASP A 238 -16.91 -19.78 27.55
C ASP A 238 -15.76 -19.06 26.82
N ILE A 239 -15.21 -18.01 27.44
CA ILE A 239 -14.07 -17.25 26.90
C ILE A 239 -12.88 -18.16 26.65
N PHE A 240 -12.53 -19.01 27.61
CA PHE A 240 -11.40 -19.92 27.49
C PHE A 240 -11.62 -21.05 26.48
N GLN A 241 -12.87 -21.38 26.15
CA GLN A 241 -13.20 -22.36 25.11
C GLN A 241 -13.15 -21.75 23.71
N GLU A 242 -13.72 -20.55 23.52
CA GLU A 242 -13.87 -19.92 22.20
C GLU A 242 -12.66 -19.08 21.76
N ILE A 243 -11.84 -18.61 22.71
CA ILE A 243 -10.63 -17.82 22.45
C ILE A 243 -9.39 -18.62 22.88
N PRO A 244 -8.93 -19.56 22.03
CA PRO A 244 -7.79 -20.41 22.36
C PRO A 244 -6.52 -19.58 22.58
N GLY A 245 -5.73 -19.98 23.57
CA GLY A 245 -4.49 -19.31 23.96
C GLY A 245 -4.64 -18.19 24.99
N LEU A 246 -5.86 -17.81 25.38
CA LEU A 246 -6.07 -16.80 26.44
C LEU A 246 -5.96 -17.40 27.85
N LYS A 247 -6.43 -18.65 28.04
CA LYS A 247 -6.44 -19.34 29.33
C LYS A 247 -5.04 -19.48 29.95
N ASP A 248 -4.07 -19.87 29.13
CA ASP A 248 -2.72 -20.20 29.59
C ASP A 248 -1.75 -19.01 29.49
N ASN A 249 -2.26 -17.81 29.17
CA ASN A 249 -1.45 -16.62 28.94
C ASN A 249 -1.71 -15.55 30.02
N GLN A 250 -1.10 -15.75 31.19
CA GLN A 250 -1.25 -14.87 32.35
C GLN A 250 -0.88 -13.42 32.03
N ALA A 251 0.17 -13.19 31.23
CA ALA A 251 0.59 -11.84 30.85
C ALA A 251 -0.51 -11.07 30.10
N VAL A 252 -1.31 -11.75 29.26
CA VAL A 252 -2.44 -11.13 28.58
C VAL A 252 -3.58 -10.82 29.56
N LEU A 253 -3.88 -11.72 30.49
CA LEU A 253 -4.89 -11.50 31.52
C LEU A 253 -4.51 -10.33 32.43
N ASP A 254 -3.27 -10.26 32.89
CA ASP A 254 -2.77 -9.16 33.73
C ASP A 254 -2.83 -7.82 32.98
N THR A 255 -2.48 -7.83 31.70
CA THR A 255 -2.57 -6.63 30.83
C THR A 255 -4.02 -6.13 30.71
N LEU A 256 -4.98 -7.05 30.55
CA LEU A 256 -6.41 -6.73 30.48
C LEU A 256 -6.97 -6.26 31.83
N GLU A 257 -6.46 -6.80 32.94
CA GLU A 257 -6.85 -6.38 34.29
C GLU A 257 -6.45 -4.92 34.57
N ILE A 258 -5.27 -4.52 34.11
CA ILE A 258 -4.80 -3.14 34.19
C ILE A 258 -5.62 -2.25 33.25
N ARG A 259 -5.71 -2.62 31.96
CA ARG A 259 -6.37 -1.82 30.93
C ARG A 259 -7.13 -2.71 29.93
N PRO A 260 -8.46 -2.81 30.05
CA PRO A 260 -9.29 -3.39 28.99
C PRO A 260 -9.22 -2.55 27.70
N LEU A 261 -9.68 -3.12 26.58
CA LEU A 261 -9.75 -2.41 25.31
C LEU A 261 -10.75 -1.25 25.37
N PRO A 262 -10.42 -0.08 24.80
CA PRO A 262 -11.35 1.05 24.69
C PRO A 262 -12.39 0.76 23.59
N LEU A 263 -13.46 0.04 23.94
CA LEU A 263 -14.54 -0.29 23.00
C LEU A 263 -15.57 0.84 22.89
N HIS A 264 -15.88 1.24 21.66
CA HIS A 264 -16.96 2.19 21.33
C HIS A 264 -18.12 1.42 20.70
N GLY A 265 -19.27 1.37 21.37
CA GLY A 265 -20.44 0.61 20.88
C GLY A 265 -20.17 -0.90 20.71
N GLY A 266 -19.18 -1.45 21.44
CA GLY A 266 -18.75 -2.85 21.30
C GLY A 266 -17.81 -3.13 20.13
N SER A 267 -17.21 -2.08 19.56
CA SER A 267 -16.21 -2.18 18.50
C SER A 267 -14.94 -1.41 18.88
N LEU A 268 -13.79 -1.87 18.40
CA LEU A 268 -12.53 -1.13 18.55
C LEU A 268 -12.34 -0.21 17.35
N SER A 269 -12.02 1.07 17.53
CA SER A 269 -11.74 1.94 16.37
C SER A 269 -10.47 1.48 15.63
N ALA A 270 -10.26 1.91 14.37
CA ALA A 270 -9.02 1.59 13.67
C ALA A 270 -7.78 2.15 14.38
N VAL A 271 -7.88 3.36 14.96
CA VAL A 271 -6.75 3.98 15.67
C VAL A 271 -6.44 3.22 16.95
N ASP A 272 -7.47 2.89 17.74
CA ASP A 272 -7.29 2.09 18.96
C ASP A 272 -6.72 0.71 18.62
N TRP A 273 -7.21 0.06 17.56
CA TRP A 273 -6.64 -1.18 17.06
C TRP A 273 -5.15 -1.05 16.72
N LEU A 274 -4.74 0.01 16.04
CA LEU A 274 -3.33 0.21 15.71
C LEU A 274 -2.48 0.48 16.95
N ILE A 275 -3.00 1.23 17.93
CA ILE A 275 -2.36 1.43 19.24
C ILE A 275 -2.14 0.08 19.92
N GLU A 276 -3.13 -0.81 19.92
CA GLU A 276 -2.99 -2.16 20.47
C GLU A 276 -1.93 -2.98 19.74
N VAL A 277 -1.98 -3.00 18.41
CA VAL A 277 -1.01 -3.72 17.57
C VAL A 277 0.42 -3.22 17.79
N ALA A 278 0.60 -1.92 17.98
CA ALA A 278 1.91 -1.30 18.15
C ALA A 278 2.48 -1.43 19.57
N PHE A 279 1.65 -1.24 20.60
CA PHE A 279 2.14 -1.07 21.98
C PHE A 279 1.81 -2.23 22.91
N ARG A 280 0.84 -3.09 22.53
CA ARG A 280 0.44 -4.31 23.25
C ARG A 280 0.29 -5.49 22.29
N ALA A 281 1.31 -5.71 21.45
CA ALA A 281 1.31 -6.75 20.42
C ALA A 281 0.99 -8.17 20.96
N HIS A 282 1.44 -8.48 22.17
CA HIS A 282 1.14 -9.74 22.87
C HIS A 282 -0.35 -9.95 23.17
N LEU A 283 -1.10 -8.86 23.40
CA LEU A 283 -2.56 -8.87 23.53
C LEU A 283 -3.22 -8.85 22.14
N ALA A 284 -2.80 -7.91 21.28
CA ALA A 284 -3.42 -7.65 19.98
C ALA A 284 -3.37 -8.85 19.03
N ARG A 285 -2.39 -9.76 19.21
CA ARG A 285 -2.27 -10.97 18.39
C ARG A 285 -3.47 -11.92 18.51
N HIS A 286 -4.23 -11.83 19.61
CA HIS A 286 -5.42 -12.65 19.85
C HIS A 286 -6.71 -12.05 19.26
N LEU A 287 -6.66 -10.82 18.73
CA LEU A 287 -7.84 -10.15 18.16
C LEU A 287 -8.22 -10.72 16.78
N PRO A 288 -9.52 -10.85 16.46
CA PRO A 288 -10.03 -11.35 15.18
C PRO A 288 -9.87 -10.32 14.04
N THR A 289 -8.61 -10.04 13.71
CA THR A 289 -8.21 -8.94 12.82
C THR A 289 -8.42 -9.28 11.35
N PHE A 290 -8.13 -10.51 10.94
CA PHE A 290 -8.09 -10.90 9.53
C PHE A 290 -9.41 -11.51 9.09
N ARG A 291 -10.03 -10.93 8.05
CA ARG A 291 -11.19 -11.54 7.40
C ARG A 291 -10.72 -12.52 6.32
N VAL A 292 -11.15 -13.77 6.41
CA VAL A 292 -10.83 -14.83 5.46
C VAL A 292 -12.14 -15.43 4.94
N ASP A 293 -12.56 -15.02 3.74
CA ASP A 293 -13.83 -15.46 3.17
C ASP A 293 -13.75 -16.85 2.52
N ASN A 294 -12.56 -17.31 2.13
CA ASN A 294 -12.38 -18.63 1.54
C ASN A 294 -12.31 -19.71 2.64
N PRO A 295 -13.22 -20.70 2.65
CA PRO A 295 -13.30 -21.69 3.74
C PRO A 295 -12.09 -22.63 3.79
N VAL A 296 -11.41 -22.89 2.66
CA VAL A 296 -10.18 -23.71 2.65
C VAL A 296 -9.05 -22.94 3.32
N VAL A 297 -8.85 -21.68 2.92
CA VAL A 297 -7.79 -20.83 3.50
C VAL A 297 -8.04 -20.54 4.98
N LEU A 298 -9.30 -20.39 5.40
CA LEU A 298 -9.61 -20.20 6.82
C LEU A 298 -9.33 -21.47 7.66
N ARG A 299 -9.57 -22.67 7.11
CA ARG A 299 -9.16 -23.92 7.76
C ARG A 299 -7.65 -24.04 7.91
N MET A 300 -6.87 -23.50 6.98
CA MET A 300 -5.41 -23.44 7.10
C MET A 300 -4.95 -22.63 8.32
N THR A 301 -5.75 -21.68 8.82
CA THR A 301 -5.44 -20.96 10.07
C THR A 301 -5.93 -21.70 11.32
N GLY A 302 -6.41 -22.95 11.20
CA GLY A 302 -6.98 -23.72 12.30
C GLY A 302 -8.37 -23.28 12.75
N ARG A 303 -9.06 -22.44 11.97
CA ARG A 303 -10.41 -21.94 12.31
C ARG A 303 -11.50 -22.66 11.53
N ASP A 304 -12.67 -22.76 12.15
CA ASP A 304 -13.86 -23.38 11.56
C ASP A 304 -14.68 -22.34 10.75
N PRO A 305 -14.81 -22.51 9.41
CA PRO A 305 -15.59 -21.61 8.56
C PRO A 305 -17.08 -21.55 8.86
N GLU A 306 -17.63 -22.54 9.56
CA GLU A 306 -19.05 -22.54 9.96
C GLU A 306 -19.29 -21.63 11.17
N LYS A 307 -18.28 -21.48 12.04
CA LYS A 307 -18.36 -20.66 13.25
C LYS A 307 -17.93 -19.20 13.02
N THR A 308 -16.93 -18.98 12.17
CA THR A 308 -16.36 -17.65 11.97
C THR A 308 -15.85 -17.43 10.55
N LYS A 309 -15.62 -16.16 10.19
CA LYS A 309 -14.89 -15.75 8.99
C LYS A 309 -13.60 -15.00 9.33
N PHE A 310 -13.22 -15.02 10.61
CA PHE A 310 -12.12 -14.22 11.12
C PHE A 310 -11.04 -15.10 11.73
N ALA A 311 -9.79 -14.72 11.45
CA ALA A 311 -8.60 -15.29 12.05
C ALA A 311 -7.85 -14.21 12.83
N SER A 312 -7.16 -14.62 13.88
CA SER A 312 -6.24 -13.79 14.65
C SER A 312 -4.81 -13.86 14.09
N TRP A 313 -3.91 -12.99 14.56
CA TRP A 313 -2.49 -13.08 14.19
C TRP A 313 -1.87 -14.36 14.74
N ASP A 314 -2.27 -14.79 15.93
CA ASP A 314 -1.81 -16.03 16.55
C ASP A 314 -2.18 -17.27 15.72
N ASP A 315 -3.40 -17.30 15.18
CA ASP A 315 -3.87 -18.34 14.25
C ASP A 315 -2.96 -18.41 13.00
N ILE A 316 -2.62 -17.26 12.42
CA ILE A 316 -1.74 -17.19 11.24
C ILE A 316 -0.30 -17.60 11.61
N LEU A 317 0.23 -17.14 12.74
CA LEU A 317 1.60 -17.43 13.18
C LEU A 317 1.83 -18.93 13.37
N LYS A 318 0.89 -19.63 14.03
CA LYS A 318 0.95 -21.08 14.25
C LYS A 318 1.04 -21.86 12.94
N HIS A 319 0.39 -21.37 11.89
CA HIS A 319 0.32 -21.98 10.57
C HIS A 319 1.16 -21.24 9.51
N SER A 320 2.09 -20.38 9.93
CA SER A 320 2.79 -19.42 9.05
C SER A 320 3.60 -20.10 7.95
N LYS A 321 4.25 -21.24 8.24
CA LYS A 321 5.03 -22.02 7.27
C LYS A 321 4.14 -22.58 6.15
N GLU A 322 2.98 -23.12 6.52
CA GLU A 322 2.01 -23.68 5.56
C GLU A 322 1.41 -22.59 4.68
N ILE A 323 0.94 -21.49 5.31
CA ILE A 323 0.36 -20.35 4.61
C ILE A 323 1.38 -19.70 3.65
N SER A 324 2.62 -19.53 4.10
CA SER A 324 3.69 -18.94 3.27
C SER A 324 4.02 -19.81 2.07
N LYS A 325 4.14 -21.13 2.27
CA LYS A 325 4.38 -22.08 1.19
C LYS A 325 3.24 -22.08 0.17
N ALA A 326 1.99 -22.14 0.63
CA ALA A 326 0.83 -22.09 -0.25
C ALA A 326 0.73 -20.77 -1.04
N ALA A 327 1.07 -19.64 -0.41
CA ALA A 327 1.13 -18.35 -1.09
C ALA A 327 2.25 -18.30 -2.14
N GLU A 328 3.40 -18.91 -1.87
CA GLU A 328 4.51 -19.02 -2.82
C GLU A 328 4.15 -19.90 -4.02
N ASP A 329 3.57 -21.08 -3.76
CA ASP A 329 3.07 -21.99 -4.79
C ASP A 329 2.00 -21.30 -5.66
N ALA A 330 1.08 -20.56 -5.05
CA ALA A 330 0.08 -19.76 -5.76
C ALA A 330 0.71 -18.62 -6.61
N ARG A 331 1.78 -17.98 -6.12
CA ARG A 331 2.49 -16.92 -6.86
C ARG A 331 3.27 -17.46 -8.05
N SER A 332 3.76 -18.70 -7.99
CA SER A 332 4.45 -19.36 -9.11
C SER A 332 3.57 -19.54 -10.34
N ARG A 333 2.24 -19.56 -10.16
CA ARG A 333 1.25 -19.65 -11.25
C ARG A 333 1.03 -18.30 -11.93
N GLY A 334 0.74 -18.32 -13.22
CA GLY A 334 0.34 -17.15 -13.98
C GLY A 334 -0.91 -16.50 -13.39
N GLN A 335 -0.98 -15.16 -13.37
CA GLN A 335 -2.08 -14.44 -12.71
C GLN A 335 -3.49 -14.84 -13.21
N ALA A 336 -3.61 -15.20 -14.49
CA ALA A 336 -4.86 -15.68 -15.09
C ALA A 336 -5.27 -17.07 -14.60
N ASP A 337 -4.29 -17.90 -14.22
CA ASP A 337 -4.47 -19.28 -13.81
C ASP A 337 -4.70 -19.42 -12.30
N ARG A 338 -4.55 -18.32 -11.54
CA ARG A 338 -4.80 -18.29 -10.09
C ARG A 338 -6.29 -18.38 -9.79
N GLY A 339 -6.68 -19.47 -9.13
CA GLY A 339 -8.04 -19.71 -8.64
C GLY A 339 -8.45 -18.79 -7.48
N ALA A 340 -9.65 -19.00 -6.95
CA ALA A 340 -10.16 -18.23 -5.82
C ALA A 340 -9.35 -18.48 -4.53
N GLU A 341 -8.91 -19.72 -4.31
CA GLU A 341 -8.06 -20.12 -3.18
C GLU A 341 -6.67 -19.49 -3.27
N ASP A 342 -5.99 -19.62 -4.42
CA ASP A 342 -4.70 -18.99 -4.69
C ASP A 342 -4.70 -17.49 -4.36
N ARG A 343 -5.76 -16.79 -4.78
CA ARG A 343 -5.91 -15.34 -4.50
C ARG A 343 -6.14 -15.08 -3.01
N ALA A 344 -6.97 -15.90 -2.36
CA ALA A 344 -7.28 -15.75 -0.95
C ALA A 344 -6.05 -16.00 -0.05
N VAL A 345 -5.23 -17.01 -0.34
CA VAL A 345 -4.02 -17.30 0.44
C VAL A 345 -2.94 -16.22 0.23
N ILE A 346 -2.75 -15.74 -1.01
CA ILE A 346 -1.86 -14.62 -1.30
C ILE A 346 -2.32 -13.36 -0.55
N GLN A 347 -3.62 -13.10 -0.52
CA GLN A 347 -4.20 -11.95 0.17
C GLN A 347 -3.99 -12.05 1.69
N LEU A 348 -4.25 -13.22 2.28
CA LEU A 348 -4.04 -13.46 3.70
C LEU A 348 -2.57 -13.27 4.07
N GLU A 349 -1.65 -13.84 3.30
CA GLU A 349 -0.21 -13.71 3.55
C GLU A 349 0.27 -12.25 3.39
N THR A 350 -0.27 -11.52 2.41
CA THR A 350 0.06 -10.10 2.21
C THR A 350 -0.44 -9.25 3.38
N ALA A 351 -1.67 -9.50 3.85
CA ALA A 351 -2.24 -8.84 5.02
C ALA A 351 -1.45 -9.18 6.29
N ALA A 352 -1.03 -10.43 6.44
CA ALA A 352 -0.20 -10.93 7.53
C ALA A 352 1.15 -10.21 7.61
N ARG A 353 1.86 -10.07 6.47
CA ARG A 353 3.11 -9.30 6.40
C ARG A 353 2.91 -7.84 6.80
N GLN A 354 1.84 -7.21 6.33
CA GLN A 354 1.53 -5.83 6.70
C GLN A 354 1.24 -5.68 8.20
N TYR A 355 0.53 -6.64 8.81
CA TYR A 355 0.31 -6.63 10.26
C TYR A 355 1.63 -6.72 11.03
N ALA A 356 2.52 -7.63 10.64
CA ALA A 356 3.82 -7.78 11.26
C ALA A 356 4.64 -6.47 11.19
N LEU A 357 4.64 -5.78 10.04
CA LEU A 357 5.31 -4.49 9.90
C LEU A 357 4.70 -3.40 10.79
N LEU A 358 3.36 -3.38 10.93
CA LEU A 358 2.68 -2.42 11.80
C LEU A 358 3.01 -2.66 13.29
N SER A 359 3.12 -3.92 13.73
CA SER A 359 3.43 -4.24 15.13
C SER A 359 4.84 -3.81 15.56
N MET A 360 5.74 -3.58 14.61
CA MET A 360 7.12 -3.14 14.86
C MET A 360 7.37 -1.67 14.45
N THR A 361 6.33 -0.94 14.08
CA THR A 361 6.47 0.42 13.50
C THR A 361 6.95 1.44 14.53
N PHE A 362 6.35 1.46 15.73
CA PHE A 362 6.55 2.53 16.73
C PHE A 362 7.55 2.16 17.83
N ILE A 363 7.61 0.88 18.18
CA ILE A 363 8.54 0.29 19.14
C ILE A 363 8.92 -1.11 18.62
N PRO A 364 10.01 -1.72 19.12
CA PRO A 364 10.31 -3.13 18.83
C PRO A 364 9.12 -4.03 19.19
N GLY A 365 8.55 -4.71 18.20
CA GLY A 365 7.27 -5.44 18.35
C GLY A 365 7.36 -6.73 19.16
N ASP A 366 8.56 -7.20 19.48
CA ASP A 366 8.83 -8.40 20.27
C ASP A 366 9.17 -8.10 21.74
N LEU A 367 9.06 -6.83 22.17
CA LEU A 367 9.28 -6.44 23.55
C LEU A 367 8.30 -7.14 24.51
N PRO A 368 8.80 -7.90 25.50
CA PRO A 368 7.94 -8.44 26.55
C PRO A 368 7.18 -7.32 27.28
N PRO A 369 5.94 -7.59 27.75
CA PRO A 369 5.13 -6.56 28.39
C PRO A 369 5.77 -5.97 29.65
N GLU A 370 6.63 -6.73 30.34
CA GLU A 370 7.35 -6.33 31.55
C GLU A 370 8.52 -5.38 31.25
N ILE A 371 9.05 -5.39 30.02
CA ILE A 371 10.18 -4.56 29.61
C ILE A 371 9.66 -3.24 29.07
N GLU A 372 10.08 -2.15 29.72
CA GLU A 372 9.81 -0.79 29.27
C GLU A 372 10.66 -0.47 28.04
N PRO A 373 10.10 0.11 26.95
CA PRO A 373 10.86 0.36 25.72
C PRO A 373 12.10 1.24 25.93
N GLN A 374 12.09 2.14 26.91
CA GLN A 374 13.24 2.97 27.26
C GLN A 374 14.41 2.16 27.81
N GLN A 375 14.15 1.03 28.48
CA GLN A 375 15.21 0.13 28.96
C GLN A 375 15.92 -0.54 27.79
N GLU A 376 15.17 -0.99 26.78
CA GLU A 376 15.71 -1.55 25.54
C GLU A 376 16.58 -0.54 24.79
N TYR A 377 16.11 0.69 24.62
CA TYR A 377 16.90 1.74 23.95
C TYR A 377 18.17 2.12 24.73
N ARG A 378 18.12 2.13 26.06
CA ARG A 378 19.32 2.32 26.90
C ARG A 378 20.30 1.16 26.74
N ALA A 379 19.81 -0.08 26.76
CA ALA A 379 20.65 -1.27 26.57
C ALA A 379 21.32 -1.26 25.19
N TRP A 380 20.57 -0.92 24.15
CA TRP A 380 21.09 -0.69 22.80
C TRP A 380 22.20 0.37 22.79
N PHE A 381 21.93 1.56 23.34
CA PHE A 381 22.90 2.67 23.34
C PHE A 381 24.18 2.34 24.13
N MET A 382 24.06 1.69 25.29
CA MET A 382 25.21 1.24 26.08
C MET A 382 26.05 0.20 25.33
N THR A 383 25.39 -0.76 24.68
CA THR A 383 26.07 -1.82 23.92
C THR A 383 26.86 -1.23 22.75
N ILE A 384 26.24 -0.31 22.00
CA ILE A 384 26.90 0.36 20.87
C ILE A 384 28.07 1.23 21.36
N ASN A 385 27.88 2.04 22.40
CA ASN A 385 28.97 2.89 22.92
C ASN A 385 30.16 2.08 23.42
N ARG A 386 29.90 0.95 24.09
CA ARG A 386 30.96 0.02 24.50
C ARG A 386 31.76 -0.45 23.28
N VAL A 387 31.10 -0.77 22.19
CA VAL A 387 31.74 -1.30 20.97
C VAL A 387 32.49 -0.23 20.22
N LEU A 388 31.93 0.98 20.11
CA LEU A 388 32.65 2.14 19.57
C LEU A 388 33.90 2.45 20.38
N ALA A 389 33.85 2.34 21.72
CA ALA A 389 34.99 2.55 22.60
C ALA A 389 36.07 1.47 22.42
N GLU A 390 35.69 0.19 22.33
CA GLU A 390 36.63 -0.90 22.04
C GLU A 390 37.26 -0.78 20.64
N MET A 391 36.48 -0.39 19.62
CA MET A 391 37.01 -0.10 18.29
C MET A 391 37.97 1.09 18.27
N ALA A 392 37.71 2.14 19.06
CA ALA A 392 38.60 3.28 19.20
C ALA A 392 39.93 2.87 19.87
N LYS A 393 39.88 2.09 20.98
CA LYS A 393 41.08 1.53 21.62
C LYS A 393 41.93 0.71 20.63
N ASN A 394 41.28 -0.08 19.78
CA ASN A 394 41.96 -0.89 18.77
C ASN A 394 42.58 -0.04 17.64
N ARG A 395 42.01 1.13 17.35
CA ARG A 395 42.55 2.08 16.36
C ARG A 395 43.78 2.83 16.88
N ASP A 396 43.81 3.13 18.19
CA ASP A 396 44.88 3.89 18.85
C ASP A 396 46.04 3.00 19.34
N ALA A 397 45.89 1.68 19.29
CA ALA A 397 46.94 0.72 19.60
C ALA A 397 48.03 0.71 18.49
N GLN A 398 49.11 1.48 18.70
CA GLN A 398 50.25 1.57 17.79
C GLN A 398 51.09 0.26 17.67
N THR A 399 50.76 -0.78 18.43
CA THR A 399 51.56 -2.01 18.57
C THR A 399 50.81 -3.24 18.06
N GLY A 400 50.64 -3.38 16.74
CA GLY A 400 50.59 -4.64 15.97
C GLY A 400 49.54 -5.74 16.28
N ALA A 401 48.86 -5.73 17.42
CA ALA A 401 47.83 -6.71 17.78
C ALA A 401 46.76 -6.01 18.62
N ALA A 402 45.71 -5.54 17.96
CA ALA A 402 44.50 -5.08 18.63
C ALA A 402 43.91 -6.25 19.45
N PRO A 403 43.56 -6.07 20.73
CA PRO A 403 42.84 -7.10 21.47
C PRO A 403 41.56 -7.45 20.71
N ALA A 404 41.35 -8.75 20.49
CA ALA A 404 40.14 -9.25 19.85
C ALA A 404 38.94 -8.76 20.67
N ILE A 405 38.01 -8.07 20.02
CA ILE A 405 36.72 -7.73 20.65
C ILE A 405 36.11 -9.06 21.08
N ASP A 406 35.74 -9.15 22.36
CA ASP A 406 35.09 -10.30 22.97
C ASP A 406 34.02 -10.91 22.03
N GLU A 407 34.07 -12.22 21.83
CA GLU A 407 33.24 -12.94 20.86
C GLU A 407 31.74 -12.80 21.19
N GLU A 408 31.41 -12.80 22.48
CA GLU A 408 30.06 -12.61 22.99
C GLU A 408 29.55 -11.18 22.70
N LEU A 409 30.38 -10.17 22.93
CA LEU A 409 30.08 -8.79 22.56
C LEU A 409 29.87 -8.64 21.04
N GLN A 410 30.73 -9.24 20.21
CA GLN A 410 30.55 -9.19 18.75
C GLN A 410 29.23 -9.84 18.30
N LYS A 411 28.88 -11.00 18.88
CA LYS A 411 27.63 -11.72 18.57
C LYS A 411 26.40 -10.90 18.97
N THR A 412 26.45 -10.27 20.14
CA THR A 412 25.37 -9.40 20.66
C THR A 412 25.15 -8.20 19.75
N VAL A 413 26.22 -7.53 19.33
CA VAL A 413 26.15 -6.38 18.42
C VAL A 413 25.61 -6.78 17.07
N ARG A 414 26.13 -7.86 16.46
CA ARG A 414 25.64 -8.36 15.18
C ARG A 414 24.14 -8.61 15.23
N SER A 415 23.67 -9.34 16.24
CA SER A 415 22.24 -9.62 16.43
C SER A 415 21.38 -8.34 16.52
N LEU A 416 21.80 -7.37 17.34
CA LEU A 416 21.04 -6.14 17.54
C LEU A 416 21.09 -5.23 16.29
N VAL A 417 22.25 -5.12 15.64
CA VAL A 417 22.42 -4.33 14.41
C VAL A 417 21.63 -4.95 13.26
N ASP A 418 21.71 -6.27 13.07
CA ASP A 418 20.96 -6.98 12.02
C ASP A 418 19.45 -6.78 12.20
N ARG A 419 18.95 -6.81 13.43
CA ARG A 419 17.55 -6.51 13.76
C ARG A 419 17.13 -5.14 13.25
N TYR A 420 17.83 -4.08 13.63
CA TYR A 420 17.46 -2.71 13.24
C TYR A 420 17.79 -2.41 11.77
N GLN A 421 18.77 -3.06 11.17
CA GLN A 421 19.05 -2.96 9.73
C GLN A 421 17.96 -3.61 8.88
N ASN A 422 17.49 -4.80 9.26
CA ASN A 422 16.35 -5.43 8.59
C ASN A 422 15.13 -4.54 8.67
N PHE A 423 14.85 -3.98 9.84
CA PHE A 423 13.73 -3.06 9.99
C PHE A 423 13.93 -1.75 9.21
N ALA A 424 15.14 -1.19 9.20
CA ALA A 424 15.44 0.00 8.40
C ALA A 424 15.18 -0.22 6.90
N ARG A 425 15.45 -1.43 6.39
CA ARG A 425 15.22 -1.81 4.99
C ARG A 425 13.75 -2.11 4.67
N GLU A 426 13.03 -2.77 5.58
CA GLU A 426 11.70 -3.32 5.30
C GLU A 426 10.55 -2.43 5.84
N GLY A 427 10.84 -1.57 6.82
CA GLY A 427 9.88 -0.68 7.46
C GLY A 427 9.36 0.38 6.50
N SER A 428 8.08 0.26 6.10
CA SER A 428 7.44 1.17 5.15
C SER A 428 6.89 2.46 5.77
N ILE A 429 6.76 2.48 7.10
CA ILE A 429 6.26 3.62 7.87
C ILE A 429 7.41 4.35 8.53
N HIS A 430 7.51 5.63 8.24
CA HIS A 430 8.57 6.50 8.72
C HIS A 430 8.00 7.54 9.68
N LEU A 431 8.72 7.76 10.78
CA LEU A 431 8.23 8.46 11.97
C LEU A 431 8.98 9.77 12.22
N VAL A 432 10.25 9.85 11.82
CA VAL A 432 11.15 10.94 12.17
C VAL A 432 11.45 11.80 10.93
N PRO A 433 10.90 13.02 10.80
CA PRO A 433 11.21 13.89 9.69
C PRO A 433 12.66 14.35 9.69
N PRO A 434 13.17 14.80 8.54
CA PRO A 434 14.40 15.57 8.46
C PRO A 434 14.40 16.77 9.42
N LYS A 435 15.60 17.26 9.76
CA LYS A 435 15.74 18.44 10.62
C LYS A 435 15.32 19.73 9.92
N VAL A 436 15.53 19.82 8.61
CA VAL A 436 15.20 20.99 7.78
C VAL A 436 13.71 21.01 7.47
N ALA A 437 13.02 22.07 7.92
CA ALA A 437 11.61 22.29 7.63
C ALA A 437 11.37 22.41 6.11
N GLY A 438 10.27 21.83 5.62
CA GLY A 438 9.94 21.78 4.20
C GLY A 438 10.83 20.88 3.33
N SER A 439 11.73 20.07 3.94
CA SER A 439 12.48 19.06 3.18
C SER A 439 11.55 18.02 2.57
N GLN A 440 11.88 17.58 1.34
CA GLN A 440 11.22 16.47 0.66
C GLN A 440 11.93 15.13 0.86
N ASP A 441 12.95 15.08 1.73
CA ASP A 441 13.67 13.86 2.02
C ASP A 441 12.78 12.85 2.73
N GLU A 442 13.10 11.56 2.54
CA GLU A 442 12.44 10.46 3.22
C GLU A 442 12.72 10.56 4.73
N TRP A 443 11.64 10.48 5.52
CA TRP A 443 11.69 10.43 6.98
C TRP A 443 12.38 9.13 7.40
N ASP A 444 12.91 9.07 8.62
CA ASP A 444 13.46 7.83 9.14
C ASP A 444 12.37 6.98 9.80
N ASN A 445 12.36 5.68 9.48
CA ASN A 445 11.62 4.68 10.25
C ASN A 445 12.37 4.39 11.55
N LEU A 446 11.77 3.63 12.48
CA LEU A 446 12.39 3.33 13.77
C LEU A 446 13.81 2.75 13.62
N GLY A 447 14.05 1.88 12.63
CA GLY A 447 15.34 1.22 12.43
C GLY A 447 16.40 2.20 11.94
N ALA A 448 16.06 3.00 10.92
CA ALA A 448 16.93 4.05 10.40
C ALA A 448 17.23 5.12 11.47
N ALA A 449 16.23 5.52 12.26
CA ALA A 449 16.38 6.49 13.34
C ALA A 449 17.33 5.98 14.44
N LEU A 450 17.20 4.70 14.83
CA LEU A 450 18.09 4.09 15.83
C LEU A 450 19.51 3.90 15.30
N LEU A 451 19.68 3.47 14.04
CA LEU A 451 21.00 3.33 13.41
C LEU A 451 21.68 4.69 13.16
N GLY A 452 20.90 5.73 12.87
CA GLY A 452 21.39 7.10 12.67
C GLY A 452 22.08 7.68 13.90
N THR A 453 21.74 7.21 15.11
CA THR A 453 22.43 7.60 16.35
C THR A 453 23.90 7.15 16.38
N ILE A 454 24.25 6.10 15.62
CA ILE A 454 25.63 5.60 15.50
C ILE A 454 26.42 6.44 14.49
N GLN A 455 25.81 6.75 13.35
CA GLN A 455 26.48 7.41 12.22
C GLN A 455 26.53 8.94 12.34
N ARG A 456 25.89 9.53 13.37
CA ARG A 456 25.81 10.98 13.65
C ARG A 456 25.59 11.80 12.38
N ASP A 457 24.45 11.59 11.73
CA ASP A 457 24.01 12.45 10.64
C ASP A 457 23.40 13.75 11.22
N GLU A 458 24.12 14.88 11.12
CA GLU A 458 23.69 16.17 11.65
C GLU A 458 22.43 16.75 10.95
N SER A 459 22.06 16.19 9.80
CA SER A 459 20.86 16.56 9.05
C SER A 459 19.58 15.90 9.60
N ARG A 460 19.73 14.89 10.46
CA ARG A 460 18.61 14.15 11.08
C ARG A 460 18.26 14.70 12.45
N ARG A 461 17.00 14.53 12.85
CA ARG A 461 16.52 14.91 14.18
C ARG A 461 17.03 13.92 15.22
N ASP A 462 17.24 14.39 16.45
CA ASP A 462 17.52 13.51 17.56
C ASP A 462 16.29 12.64 17.86
N ALA A 463 16.42 11.34 17.61
CA ALA A 463 15.36 10.37 17.78
C ALA A 463 15.18 9.92 19.25
N LEU A 464 16.28 9.85 20.02
CA LEU A 464 16.35 9.23 21.35
C LEU A 464 16.65 10.21 22.49
N GLY A 465 16.87 11.50 22.22
CA GLY A 465 16.90 12.53 23.27
C GLY A 465 15.60 12.60 24.10
N PRO A 466 15.58 13.36 25.21
CA PRO A 466 14.40 13.50 26.07
C PRO A 466 13.14 13.96 25.31
N GLU A 467 13.33 14.84 24.34
CA GLU A 467 12.27 15.37 23.48
C GLU A 467 12.16 14.63 22.14
N GLY A 468 12.98 13.59 21.93
CA GLY A 468 13.09 12.81 20.71
C GLY A 468 11.82 12.02 20.39
N ILE A 469 11.47 11.93 19.11
CA ILE A 469 10.19 11.35 18.67
C ILE A 469 10.06 9.88 19.09
N ILE A 470 11.14 9.10 18.99
CA ILE A 470 11.11 7.68 19.39
C ILE A 470 10.99 7.54 20.91
N THR A 471 11.66 8.41 21.68
CA THR A 471 11.49 8.48 23.15
C THR A 471 10.04 8.78 23.54
N ARG A 472 9.37 9.69 22.84
CA ARG A 472 7.96 9.99 23.14
C ARG A 472 7.02 8.83 22.81
N TYR A 473 7.25 8.10 21.71
CA TYR A 473 6.50 6.86 21.45
C TYR A 473 6.77 5.80 22.52
N ALA A 474 7.99 5.72 23.04
CA ALA A 474 8.33 4.87 24.19
C ALA A 474 7.52 5.26 25.43
N ASN A 475 7.48 6.54 25.77
CA ASN A 475 6.76 7.06 26.93
C ASN A 475 5.24 6.86 26.77
N PHE A 476 4.73 7.08 25.56
CA PHE A 476 3.33 6.78 25.23
C PHE A 476 3.03 5.30 25.47
N CYS A 477 3.89 4.40 25.00
CA CYS A 477 3.73 2.96 25.25
C CYS A 477 3.67 2.63 26.75
N SER A 478 4.60 3.16 27.53
CA SER A 478 4.65 2.97 28.99
C SER A 478 3.36 3.47 29.67
N ALA A 479 2.89 4.67 29.30
CA ALA A 479 1.65 5.24 29.82
C ALA A 479 0.43 4.39 29.42
N TRP A 480 0.39 3.93 28.16
CA TRP A 480 -0.70 3.11 27.63
C TRP A 480 -0.80 1.77 28.37
N ARG A 481 0.32 1.08 28.57
CA ARG A 481 0.37 -0.20 29.29
C ARG A 481 -0.07 -0.06 30.75
N LYS A 482 0.18 1.09 31.39
CA LYS A 482 -0.21 1.39 32.79
C LYS A 482 -1.65 1.90 32.94
N GLY A 483 -2.35 2.17 31.84
CA GLY A 483 -3.67 2.78 31.87
C GLY A 483 -3.68 4.28 32.19
N ASP A 484 -2.53 4.97 32.10
CA ASP A 484 -2.41 6.42 32.32
C ASP A 484 -2.85 7.18 31.06
N ASN A 485 -4.14 7.52 30.99
CA ASN A 485 -4.71 8.28 29.86
C ASN A 485 -4.11 9.69 29.75
N ASP A 486 -3.78 10.34 30.86
CA ASP A 486 -3.20 11.69 30.85
C ASP A 486 -1.78 11.66 30.30
N GLY A 487 -0.98 10.65 30.67
CA GLY A 487 0.34 10.40 30.09
C GLY A 487 0.28 10.15 28.58
N CYS A 488 -0.67 9.33 28.14
CA CYS A 488 -0.89 9.10 26.71
C CYS A 488 -1.26 10.39 25.98
N LEU A 489 -2.12 11.22 26.57
CA LEU A 489 -2.56 12.48 25.99
C LEU A 489 -1.41 13.49 25.89
N ARG A 490 -0.60 13.61 26.96
CA ARG A 490 0.59 14.48 26.99
C ARG A 490 1.57 14.10 25.89
N GLU A 491 1.95 12.84 25.79
CA GLU A 491 2.95 12.39 24.82
C GLU A 491 2.44 12.49 23.38
N ALA A 492 1.19 12.10 23.11
CA ALA A 492 0.60 12.24 21.78
C ALA A 492 0.54 13.71 21.31
N LYS A 493 0.15 14.64 22.19
CA LYS A 493 0.17 16.08 21.90
C LYS A 493 1.59 16.59 21.66
N ALA A 494 2.56 16.15 22.45
CA ALA A 494 3.95 16.57 22.31
C ALA A 494 4.59 16.06 21.00
N ILE A 495 4.29 14.81 20.59
CA ILE A 495 4.70 14.28 19.28
C ILE A 495 4.09 15.12 18.16
N ARG A 496 2.78 15.39 18.21
CA ARG A 496 2.12 16.19 17.18
C ARG A 496 2.70 17.60 17.09
N ALA A 497 2.97 18.23 18.23
CA ALA A 497 3.56 19.57 18.28
C ALA A 497 4.97 19.61 17.68
N SER A 498 5.79 18.58 17.92
CA SER A 498 7.16 18.51 17.39
C SER A 498 7.24 18.26 15.87
N LEU A 499 6.13 17.78 15.27
CA LEU A 499 5.98 17.45 13.86
C LEU A 499 5.23 18.50 13.04
N GLN A 500 4.94 19.68 13.61
CA GLN A 500 4.33 20.79 12.87
C GLN A 500 5.28 21.33 11.80
N ASP A 501 4.80 21.43 10.56
CA ASP A 501 5.53 21.95 9.41
C ASP A 501 4.53 22.55 8.39
N PRO A 502 4.77 23.77 7.88
CA PRO A 502 3.92 24.42 6.88
C PRO A 502 3.64 23.56 5.63
N MET A 503 4.54 22.65 5.28
CA MET A 503 4.43 21.80 4.10
C MET A 503 3.27 20.78 4.19
N TRP A 504 2.99 20.24 5.38
CA TRP A 504 1.99 19.18 5.55
C TRP A 504 0.92 19.46 6.61
N SER A 505 1.16 20.29 7.63
CA SER A 505 0.25 20.41 8.78
C SER A 505 -1.21 20.70 8.41
N ASP A 506 -1.45 21.63 7.48
CA ASP A 506 -2.82 21.97 7.03
C ASP A 506 -3.49 20.81 6.30
N ARG A 507 -2.72 20.07 5.47
CA ARG A 507 -3.23 18.90 4.74
C ARG A 507 -3.53 17.74 5.68
N ILE A 508 -2.74 17.54 6.72
CA ILE A 508 -2.95 16.48 7.71
C ILE A 508 -4.23 16.72 8.50
N ALA A 509 -4.44 17.92 9.02
CA ALA A 509 -5.67 18.29 9.72
C ALA A 509 -6.90 18.16 8.79
N SER A 510 -6.75 18.60 7.55
CA SER A 510 -7.76 18.48 6.49
C SER A 510 -8.10 17.03 6.12
N GLU A 511 -7.09 16.16 5.98
CA GLU A 511 -7.29 14.74 5.62
C GLU A 511 -7.98 13.98 6.76
N ALA A 512 -7.59 14.23 8.01
CA ALA A 512 -8.26 13.67 9.18
C ALA A 512 -9.73 14.10 9.23
N GLY A 513 -10.01 15.40 9.06
CA GLY A 513 -11.37 15.92 8.97
C GLY A 513 -12.20 15.29 7.84
N PHE A 514 -11.60 15.12 6.65
CA PHE A 514 -12.28 14.50 5.50
C PHE A 514 -12.59 13.02 5.72
N SER A 515 -11.66 12.28 6.33
CA SER A 515 -11.84 10.87 6.68
C SER A 515 -13.05 10.68 7.59
N ARG A 516 -13.18 11.55 8.61
CA ARG A 516 -14.28 11.56 9.57
C ARG A 516 -15.61 11.97 8.96
N LEU A 517 -15.61 12.97 8.06
CA LEU A 517 -16.82 13.41 7.37
C LEU A 517 -17.46 12.27 6.55
N GLN A 518 -16.66 11.34 6.02
CA GLN A 518 -17.12 10.24 5.18
C GLN A 518 -18.03 10.72 4.02
N ALA A 519 -17.67 11.84 3.37
CA ALA A 519 -18.54 12.54 2.42
C ALA A 519 -19.18 11.63 1.35
N PHE A 520 -18.41 10.69 0.78
CA PHE A 520 -18.92 9.77 -0.24
C PHE A 520 -19.91 8.73 0.29
N TYR A 521 -19.85 8.40 1.58
CA TYR A 521 -20.83 7.52 2.23
C TYR A 521 -22.18 8.24 2.41
N TRP A 522 -22.16 9.50 2.85
CA TRP A 522 -23.37 10.32 2.90
C TRP A 522 -23.96 10.57 1.50
N LEU A 523 -23.12 10.84 0.51
CA LEU A 523 -23.57 10.96 -0.89
C LEU A 523 -24.20 9.67 -1.40
N LEU A 524 -23.61 8.50 -1.12
CA LEU A 524 -24.19 7.20 -1.45
C LEU A 524 -25.62 7.06 -0.92
N GLN A 525 -25.84 7.37 0.37
CA GLN A 525 -27.17 7.33 0.98
C GLN A 525 -28.13 8.35 0.35
N ALA A 526 -27.65 9.57 0.09
CA ALA A 526 -28.47 10.62 -0.49
C ALA A 526 -28.91 10.29 -1.93
N TYR A 527 -28.04 9.68 -2.74
CA TYR A 527 -28.43 9.17 -4.06
C TYR A 527 -29.46 8.05 -3.97
N PHE A 528 -29.37 7.17 -2.96
CA PHE A 528 -30.40 6.16 -2.72
C PHE A 528 -31.75 6.79 -2.36
N LEU A 529 -31.77 7.82 -1.51
CA LEU A 529 -33.00 8.57 -1.20
C LEU A 529 -33.57 9.29 -2.42
N ALA A 530 -32.71 9.87 -3.28
CA ALA A 530 -33.14 10.47 -4.54
C ALA A 530 -33.75 9.44 -5.50
N LEU A 531 -33.22 8.22 -5.51
CA LEU A 531 -33.81 7.10 -6.27
C LEU A 531 -35.21 6.76 -5.75
N LEU A 532 -35.37 6.60 -4.43
CA LEU A 532 -36.68 6.35 -3.82
C LEU A 532 -37.69 7.46 -4.12
N ALA A 533 -37.28 8.72 -4.02
CA ALA A 533 -38.14 9.86 -4.35
C ALA A 533 -38.57 9.85 -5.82
N THR A 534 -37.68 9.43 -6.73
CA THR A 534 -38.00 9.27 -8.16
C THR A 534 -39.03 8.16 -8.39
N LEU A 535 -38.92 7.04 -7.66
CA LEU A 535 -39.91 5.96 -7.72
C LEU A 535 -41.28 6.41 -7.19
N VAL A 536 -41.30 7.17 -6.09
CA VAL A 536 -42.52 7.77 -5.54
C VAL A 536 -43.16 8.73 -6.54
N TYR A 537 -42.37 9.53 -7.26
CA TYR A 537 -42.88 10.37 -8.34
C TYR A 537 -43.57 9.54 -9.44
N TRP A 538 -42.97 8.44 -9.90
CA TRP A 538 -43.60 7.60 -10.93
C TRP A 538 -44.91 6.95 -10.50
N VAL A 539 -45.09 6.67 -9.21
CA VAL A 539 -46.35 6.13 -8.68
C VAL A 539 -47.37 7.24 -8.46
N SER A 540 -46.94 8.36 -7.89
CA SER A 540 -47.85 9.43 -7.45
C SER A 540 -48.19 10.44 -8.55
N GLY A 541 -47.39 10.54 -9.61
CA GLY A 541 -47.49 11.57 -10.64
C GLY A 541 -47.27 13.00 -10.14
N LYS A 542 -46.90 13.19 -8.86
CA LYS A 542 -46.82 14.52 -8.23
C LYS A 542 -45.58 15.27 -8.72
N GLU A 543 -45.81 16.32 -9.50
CA GLU A 543 -44.75 17.15 -10.08
C GLU A 543 -43.88 17.85 -9.01
N SER A 544 -44.44 18.14 -7.84
CA SER A 544 -43.68 18.70 -6.71
C SER A 544 -42.59 17.75 -6.20
N VAL A 545 -42.81 16.43 -6.27
CA VAL A 545 -41.81 15.42 -5.91
C VAL A 545 -40.69 15.43 -6.95
N ARG A 546 -41.03 15.36 -8.24
CA ARG A 546 -40.05 15.40 -9.33
C ARG A 546 -39.15 16.64 -9.28
N SER A 547 -39.76 17.83 -9.17
CA SER A 547 -39.02 19.09 -9.14
C SER A 547 -38.08 19.17 -7.93
N LYS A 548 -38.52 18.75 -6.74
CA LYS A 548 -37.67 18.72 -5.54
C LYS A 548 -36.54 17.70 -5.67
N THR A 549 -36.80 16.51 -6.22
CA THR A 549 -35.77 15.50 -6.49
C THR A 549 -34.74 16.01 -7.50
N ALA A 550 -35.17 16.67 -8.58
CA ALA A 550 -34.27 17.23 -9.59
C ALA A 550 -33.37 18.34 -9.00
N VAL A 551 -33.92 19.26 -8.19
CA VAL A 551 -33.14 20.27 -7.47
C VAL A 551 -32.18 19.61 -6.48
N GLY A 552 -32.66 18.62 -5.71
CA GLY A 552 -31.84 17.83 -4.80
C GLY A 552 -30.66 17.17 -5.50
N LEU A 553 -30.86 16.58 -6.69
CA LEU A 553 -29.78 15.98 -7.47
C LEU A 553 -28.73 16.99 -7.94
N TRP A 554 -29.11 18.23 -8.29
CA TRP A 554 -28.14 19.29 -8.57
C TRP A 554 -27.31 19.66 -7.33
N VAL A 555 -27.94 19.73 -6.14
CA VAL A 555 -27.23 19.96 -4.87
C VAL A 555 -26.28 18.80 -4.58
N LEU A 556 -26.73 17.56 -4.73
CA LEU A 556 -25.88 16.36 -4.55
C LEU A 556 -24.72 16.34 -5.54
N PHE A 557 -24.94 16.74 -6.79
CA PHE A 557 -23.87 16.87 -7.78
C PHE A 557 -22.83 17.93 -7.37
N GLY A 558 -23.28 19.07 -6.85
CA GLY A 558 -22.39 20.11 -6.30
C GLY A 558 -21.56 19.60 -5.12
N LEU A 559 -22.20 18.94 -4.15
CA LEU A 559 -21.52 18.33 -3.00
C LEU A 559 -20.54 17.23 -3.42
N HIS A 560 -20.91 16.40 -4.39
CA HIS A 560 -20.03 15.38 -4.95
C HIS A 560 -18.81 16.00 -5.63
N THR A 561 -19.01 17.08 -6.40
CA THR A 561 -17.92 17.83 -7.03
C THR A 561 -16.99 18.44 -5.99
N ALA A 562 -17.53 19.08 -4.95
CA ALA A 562 -16.73 19.64 -3.86
C ALA A 562 -15.91 18.56 -3.12
N ALA A 563 -16.54 17.44 -2.75
CA ALA A 563 -15.87 16.32 -2.10
C ALA A 563 -14.77 15.71 -2.99
N LEU A 564 -15.01 15.64 -4.30
CA LEU A 564 -14.03 15.13 -5.27
C LEU A 564 -12.84 16.09 -5.43
N LEU A 565 -13.08 17.39 -5.59
CA LEU A 565 -12.03 18.41 -5.71
C LEU A 565 -11.19 18.50 -4.43
N TYR A 566 -11.83 18.50 -3.27
CA TYR A 566 -11.14 18.50 -1.99
C TYR A 566 -10.23 17.28 -1.84
N ARG A 567 -10.72 16.11 -2.27
CA ARG A 567 -9.92 14.89 -2.29
C ARG A 567 -8.76 14.95 -3.29
N MET A 568 -8.92 15.58 -4.46
CA MET A 568 -7.82 15.78 -5.41
C MET A 568 -6.73 16.68 -4.81
N TRP A 569 -7.13 17.73 -4.10
CA TRP A 569 -6.20 18.61 -3.38
C TRP A 569 -5.43 17.85 -2.28
N LEU A 570 -6.12 17.03 -1.47
CA LEU A 570 -5.50 16.20 -0.42
C LEU A 570 -4.47 15.22 -0.97
N HIS A 571 -4.78 14.52 -2.06
CA HIS A 571 -3.88 13.51 -2.63
C HIS A 571 -2.90 14.05 -3.67
N GLY A 572 -3.03 15.31 -4.09
CA GLY A 572 -2.18 15.94 -5.11
C GLY A 572 -2.28 15.29 -6.50
N ARG A 573 -3.34 14.53 -6.79
CA ARG A 573 -3.50 13.78 -8.05
C ARG A 573 -4.98 13.57 -8.43
N PRO A 574 -5.29 13.43 -9.73
CA PRO A 574 -6.65 13.16 -10.19
C PRO A 574 -7.12 11.75 -9.78
N PRO A 575 -8.45 11.52 -9.70
CA PRO A 575 -9.06 10.33 -9.09
C PRO A 575 -9.04 9.08 -10.00
N VAL A 576 -8.06 8.91 -10.87
CA VAL A 576 -8.03 7.83 -11.89
C VAL A 576 -6.97 6.77 -11.60
N THR A 577 -6.33 6.82 -10.43
CA THR A 577 -5.16 6.00 -10.11
C THR A 577 -5.50 4.61 -9.57
N ASN A 578 -6.71 4.38 -9.09
CA ASN A 578 -7.15 3.07 -8.58
C ASN A 578 -8.65 2.88 -8.78
N LEU A 579 -9.11 1.62 -8.78
CA LEU A 579 -10.51 1.26 -9.03
C LEU A 579 -11.50 1.96 -8.09
N TYR A 580 -11.10 2.21 -6.84
CA TYR A 580 -11.90 2.96 -5.88
C TYR A 580 -12.14 4.40 -6.34
N SER A 581 -11.07 5.12 -6.69
CA SER A 581 -11.13 6.52 -7.11
C SER A 581 -11.82 6.64 -8.47
N SER A 582 -11.57 5.70 -9.39
CA SER A 582 -12.24 5.65 -10.69
C SER A 582 -13.74 5.42 -10.53
N GLY A 583 -14.18 4.58 -9.58
CA GLY A 583 -15.60 4.37 -9.30
C GLY A 583 -16.31 5.64 -8.84
N ILE A 584 -15.66 6.45 -8.00
CA ILE A 584 -16.17 7.76 -7.57
C ILE A 584 -16.25 8.73 -8.75
N PHE A 585 -15.22 8.77 -9.60
CA PHE A 585 -15.21 9.62 -10.78
C PHE A 585 -16.31 9.24 -11.80
N VAL A 586 -16.50 7.94 -12.05
CA VAL A 586 -17.59 7.44 -12.92
C VAL A 586 -18.96 7.80 -12.33
N ALA A 587 -19.13 7.68 -11.02
CA ALA A 587 -20.35 8.09 -10.33
C ALA A 587 -20.66 9.57 -10.60
N TRP A 588 -19.66 10.45 -10.44
CA TRP A 588 -19.77 11.89 -10.72
C TRP A 588 -20.18 12.17 -12.17
N GLY A 589 -19.53 11.53 -13.16
CA GLY A 589 -19.86 11.71 -14.57
C GLY A 589 -21.26 11.21 -14.94
N GLY A 590 -21.69 10.07 -14.40
CA GLY A 590 -23.03 9.53 -14.62
C GLY A 590 -24.13 10.38 -14.01
N VAL A 591 -23.90 10.93 -12.81
CA VAL A 591 -24.81 11.89 -12.17
C VAL A 591 -24.93 13.16 -13.01
N ALA A 592 -23.82 13.74 -13.47
CA ALA A 592 -23.82 14.94 -14.32
C ALA A 592 -24.71 14.74 -15.55
N LEU A 593 -24.50 13.63 -16.28
CA LEU A 593 -25.29 13.30 -17.45
C LEU A 593 -26.77 13.12 -17.11
N GLY A 594 -27.10 12.34 -16.09
CA GLY A 594 -28.50 12.09 -15.71
C GLY A 594 -29.25 13.37 -15.31
N VAL A 595 -28.58 14.28 -14.60
CA VAL A 595 -29.16 15.57 -14.21
C VAL A 595 -29.37 16.49 -15.42
N ILE A 596 -28.44 16.49 -16.38
CA ILE A 596 -28.60 17.19 -17.66
C ILE A 596 -29.80 16.62 -18.44
N LEU A 597 -29.94 15.30 -18.51
CA LEU A 597 -31.08 14.66 -19.20
C LEU A 597 -32.42 14.99 -18.53
N GLU A 598 -32.47 15.05 -17.19
CA GLU A 598 -33.66 15.45 -16.44
C GLU A 598 -34.09 16.89 -16.77
N ARG A 599 -33.13 17.78 -17.07
CA ARG A 599 -33.41 19.16 -17.48
C ARG A 599 -34.16 19.22 -18.82
N PHE A 600 -33.89 18.30 -19.74
CA PHE A 600 -34.52 18.25 -21.06
C PHE A 600 -35.85 17.50 -21.05
N TRP A 601 -35.90 16.28 -20.51
CA TRP A 601 -37.08 15.40 -20.64
C TRP A 601 -38.07 15.49 -19.47
N LYS A 602 -37.65 15.97 -18.30
CA LYS A 602 -38.50 16.25 -17.12
C LYS A 602 -39.54 15.17 -16.78
N ASN A 603 -39.20 13.90 -17.01
CA ASN A 603 -40.08 12.75 -16.79
C ASN A 603 -39.52 11.79 -15.72
N GLY A 604 -38.54 12.24 -14.93
CA GLY A 604 -37.89 11.47 -13.88
C GLY A 604 -36.92 10.39 -14.38
N ILE A 605 -36.78 10.17 -15.69
CA ILE A 605 -35.83 9.16 -16.23
C ILE A 605 -34.39 9.63 -16.01
N GLY A 606 -34.11 10.92 -16.25
CA GLY A 606 -32.80 11.50 -15.98
C GLY A 606 -32.48 11.48 -14.49
N ALA A 607 -33.47 11.78 -13.64
CA ALA A 607 -33.34 11.69 -12.19
C ALA A 607 -33.02 10.25 -11.72
N ALA A 608 -33.72 9.25 -12.25
CA ALA A 608 -33.46 7.84 -11.95
C ALA A 608 -32.07 7.42 -12.41
N ALA A 609 -31.68 7.78 -13.64
CA ALA A 609 -30.35 7.46 -14.18
C ALA A 609 -29.23 8.07 -13.33
N ALA A 610 -29.37 9.34 -12.92
CA ALA A 610 -28.42 10.01 -12.04
C ALA A 610 -28.32 9.31 -10.68
N ALA A 611 -29.46 9.04 -10.05
CA ALA A 611 -29.52 8.41 -8.73
C ALA A 611 -28.96 6.98 -8.74
N ILE A 612 -29.28 6.18 -9.76
CA ILE A 612 -28.75 4.81 -9.93
C ILE A 612 -27.24 4.85 -10.19
N CYS A 613 -26.78 5.70 -11.11
CA CYS A 613 -25.35 5.81 -11.42
C CYS A 613 -24.56 6.26 -10.18
N GLY A 614 -25.04 7.26 -9.47
CA GLY A 614 -24.45 7.75 -8.22
C GLY A 614 -24.41 6.68 -7.14
N PHE A 615 -25.53 5.99 -6.90
CA PHE A 615 -25.62 4.94 -5.89
C PHE A 615 -24.75 3.71 -6.21
N LEU A 616 -24.96 3.08 -7.37
CA LEU A 616 -24.27 1.84 -7.71
C LEU A 616 -22.76 2.03 -7.87
N SER A 617 -22.33 3.14 -8.49
CA SER A 617 -20.90 3.37 -8.71
C SER A 617 -20.18 3.68 -7.38
N LEU A 618 -20.80 4.44 -6.48
CA LEU A 618 -20.26 4.66 -5.13
C LEU A 618 -20.28 3.38 -4.28
N LEU A 619 -21.30 2.53 -4.42
CA LEU A 619 -21.37 1.22 -3.76
C LEU A 619 -20.26 0.28 -4.28
N VAL A 620 -20.04 0.27 -5.59
CA VAL A 620 -18.92 -0.48 -6.19
C VAL A 620 -17.59 0.09 -5.73
N ALA A 621 -17.44 1.40 -5.61
CA ALA A 621 -16.23 2.01 -5.10
C ALA A 621 -15.95 1.55 -3.65
N THR A 622 -16.92 1.66 -2.74
CA THR A 622 -16.74 1.26 -1.33
C THR A 622 -16.45 -0.23 -1.18
N THR A 623 -17.06 -1.09 -2.00
CA THR A 623 -16.77 -2.54 -2.00
C THR A 623 -15.48 -2.91 -2.72
N SER A 624 -15.03 -2.13 -3.71
CA SER A 624 -13.76 -2.34 -4.43
C SER A 624 -12.56 -1.82 -3.63
N ALA A 625 -12.79 -1.02 -2.60
CA ALA A 625 -11.76 -0.70 -1.60
C ALA A 625 -11.41 -1.91 -0.72
N SER A 626 -12.23 -2.96 -0.70
CA SER A 626 -11.86 -4.25 -0.11
C SER A 626 -10.84 -4.99 -0.99
N PRO A 627 -9.84 -5.66 -0.40
CA PRO A 627 -8.62 -6.11 -1.10
C PRO A 627 -8.81 -7.11 -2.24
N GLY A 628 -9.98 -7.75 -2.35
CA GLY A 628 -10.22 -8.81 -3.33
C GLY A 628 -10.37 -8.37 -4.79
N ARG A 629 -10.46 -7.06 -5.09
CA ARG A 629 -10.69 -6.57 -6.49
C ARG A 629 -9.64 -5.61 -7.04
N THR A 630 -8.79 -5.02 -6.21
CA THR A 630 -7.83 -3.98 -6.62
C THR A 630 -6.55 -4.51 -7.27
N THR A 631 -6.09 -5.70 -6.91
CA THR A 631 -4.81 -6.24 -7.37
C THR A 631 -4.87 -6.95 -8.72
N SER A 632 -6.06 -7.15 -9.31
CA SER A 632 -6.21 -7.90 -10.57
C SER A 632 -6.18 -7.06 -11.85
N ARG A 633 -6.31 -5.73 -11.77
CA ARG A 633 -6.45 -4.88 -12.97
C ARG A 633 -5.41 -3.78 -13.16
N ALA A 634 -4.74 -3.31 -12.10
CA ALA A 634 -3.92 -2.10 -12.19
C ALA A 634 -2.43 -2.33 -12.50
N SER A 635 -1.94 -3.57 -12.44
CA SER A 635 -0.54 -3.93 -12.71
C SER A 635 -0.44 -4.98 -13.81
N ALA A 636 -1.07 -4.72 -14.96
CA ALA A 636 -0.68 -5.42 -16.17
C ALA A 636 0.56 -4.70 -16.74
N PRO A 637 1.80 -5.21 -16.58
CA PRO A 637 2.78 -4.95 -17.62
C PRO A 637 2.17 -5.52 -18.90
N CYS A 638 2.13 -4.72 -19.96
CA CYS A 638 1.69 -5.16 -21.27
C CYS A 638 2.68 -6.23 -21.76
N SER A 639 2.51 -7.48 -21.33
CA SER A 639 3.21 -8.62 -21.92
C SER A 639 2.43 -9.01 -23.16
N THR A 640 3.02 -8.70 -24.30
CA THR A 640 2.59 -9.24 -25.60
C THR A 640 2.67 -10.76 -25.52
N ARG A 641 1.51 -11.42 -25.40
CA ARG A 641 1.35 -12.85 -25.68
C ARG A 641 1.77 -13.07 -27.13
N THR A 642 2.98 -13.56 -27.36
CA THR A 642 3.33 -14.22 -28.62
C THR A 642 2.65 -15.58 -28.61
N SER A 643 1.52 -15.69 -29.30
CA SER A 643 0.94 -16.98 -29.68
C SER A 643 1.95 -17.71 -30.57
N GLY A 644 2.64 -18.71 -30.02
CA GLY A 644 3.50 -19.60 -30.77
C GLY A 644 2.67 -20.50 -31.67
N TRP A 645 2.49 -20.10 -32.92
CA TRP A 645 2.14 -21.00 -34.01
C TRP A 645 3.40 -21.82 -34.35
N ARG A 646 3.38 -23.13 -34.08
CA ARG A 646 4.39 -24.06 -34.57
C ARG A 646 4.05 -24.44 -36.02
N PRO A 647 4.93 -24.22 -37.00
CA PRO A 647 4.83 -24.93 -38.28
C PRO A 647 5.42 -26.33 -38.10
N THR A 648 4.64 -27.32 -38.51
CA THR A 648 5.10 -28.69 -38.75
C THR A 648 6.07 -28.70 -39.94
N SER A 649 7.35 -29.00 -39.70
CA SER A 649 8.29 -29.36 -40.77
C SER A 649 8.09 -30.84 -41.11
N ARG A 650 7.61 -31.10 -42.33
CA ARG A 650 7.89 -32.36 -43.05
C ARG A 650 9.25 -32.24 -43.73
N SER A 651 9.95 -33.37 -43.74
CA SER A 651 11.25 -33.72 -44.36
C SER A 651 12.46 -32.90 -43.94
#